data_AF-A0A431MUI0-F1
#
_entry.id   AF-A0A431MUI0-F1
#
_cell.length_a   1.000
_cell.length_b   1.000
_cell.length_c   1.000
_cell.angle_alpha   90.00
_cell.angle_beta   90.00
_cell.angle_gamma   90.00
#
_symmetry.space_group_name_H-M   'P 1'
#
loop_
_entity.id
_entity.type
_entity.pdbx_description
1 polymer ?
#
loop_
_entity_poly.entity_id
_entity_poly.type
_entity_poly.pdbx_seq_one_letter_code
_entity_poly.pdbx_strand_id
1 'polypeptide(L)'
;MPITTRNIIVSLLLIILSIHGLPARAQEGVPIEVTKPKKFEDKVLKSEKTGEKKFTLPRRFMNDLGTRDNFYFNAKNKYDAIIERAKESQRDDFNKLLSFYGYSLDNTANDKNELDSILLKCTAGILLHDLRNDWVDNLYLLIGKAYLLRKDFDSAGMTFQYINYNFHPSRKETDRVYIGSNNNGSDGSTNVVNKEKTDIFHKVFTNPPSRNDALLWQARNFIEQNQLINASALLSLMKTDVNFPARLNPFYNELQAYMFYKQEQWDSASIYFEKALDNADNRQDLARREYLLAQMLAKANKKQEASKYYNKASRHTTNLLMAIFADLNEAQLVRGNEEKDIRSTIDDLLKMARRDKYDAYRDLLYYSAAQLQIKIKDTAGAIKSYQKSIDKTIPPAFEYHNKSYLQLSDIAFSQKQYRHAASLIDSVQLADESMADKQEELEKRKQILHQIARRAGMVDKEDSLQKLAKLPEADLEAYLKKLVRRLRKEQGLKEEPVILTPINPAVTKFGGVNTTGDIFGGGGITDRSGEWYFYNAAAKARGFTEFKTKWGKRPNVDNWRRMGAVNSNLSSFAGGQGENKEDSAYDKSNGELTVDALKANIPFTPAQLKISNDTISSSLFDLGSIYENSLEDYNAAAEAYEQLYNRFPNDSNISATLFNLYYCYLKAGNKEKSDYYKHLLQNQHKESVYNKTITAYESGTSQTQKSPVTQKYEEIYDLMLSGKFDQALEEKKKVEEEYPNNKWNPQLLYIEAIYHIRNHHDSLANHVLDNIITNFPTSPLFEKAQTMKEVLAKRSEIENYLTNLQVTRNQEEEVIVPEEVKNLTTAKNQNNLDAKPKKPQVTAQQDKPKTIQPAKVEAKKDSVAVKPVEAVKAYVFNPQSQYLVLMILENVDGIYVNESRNAFNRYNSSYHGAQDIQVSGIKLNDTTAINIFTRFPDVLKATDYALELRDRTKQIVPWLKGGKYSYIIISAENLDLLKSRKDVAEYRRFLEQYLPGKF
;
A
#
# COMPACT_ATOMS: atom_id res chain seq x y z
N MET A 1 -3.16 -75.47 -9.64
CA MET A 1 -3.87 -75.73 -8.37
C MET A 1 -5.12 -76.54 -8.67
N PRO A 2 -5.40 -77.66 -7.97
CA PRO A 2 -6.69 -78.35 -8.06
C PRO A 2 -7.84 -77.47 -7.56
N ILE A 3 -9.05 -77.75 -8.05
CA ILE A 3 -10.27 -76.96 -7.73
C ILE A 3 -10.53 -76.93 -6.21
N THR A 4 -10.20 -78.01 -5.49
CA THR A 4 -10.22 -78.08 -4.02
C THR A 4 -9.37 -76.99 -3.38
N THR A 5 -8.10 -76.80 -3.78
CA THR A 5 -7.27 -75.71 -3.25
C THR A 5 -7.77 -74.32 -3.61
N ARG A 6 -8.34 -74.12 -4.81
CA ARG A 6 -8.97 -72.83 -5.18
C ARG A 6 -10.17 -72.54 -4.29
N ASN A 7 -11.03 -73.54 -4.05
CA ASN A 7 -12.19 -73.38 -3.18
C ASN A 7 -11.78 -73.22 -1.72
N ILE A 8 -10.75 -73.92 -1.23
CA ILE A 8 -10.17 -73.73 0.10
C ILE A 8 -9.62 -72.31 0.25
N ILE A 9 -8.92 -71.76 -0.75
CA ILE A 9 -8.40 -70.39 -0.73
C ILE A 9 -9.54 -69.36 -0.77
N VAL A 10 -10.58 -69.56 -1.58
CA VAL A 10 -11.76 -68.67 -1.63
C VAL A 10 -12.59 -68.75 -0.35
N SER A 11 -12.75 -69.94 0.23
CA SER A 11 -13.36 -70.12 1.56
C SER A 11 -12.50 -69.50 2.66
N LEU A 12 -11.16 -69.62 2.62
CA LEU A 12 -10.26 -68.91 3.53
C LEU A 12 -10.39 -67.40 3.37
N LEU A 13 -10.48 -66.86 2.15
CA LEU A 13 -10.75 -65.43 1.91
C LEU A 13 -12.09 -65.00 2.49
N LEU A 14 -13.16 -65.77 2.28
CA LEU A 14 -14.49 -65.50 2.85
C LEU A 14 -14.53 -65.63 4.38
N ILE A 15 -13.78 -66.57 4.96
CA ILE A 15 -13.64 -66.78 6.41
C ILE A 15 -12.80 -65.65 7.02
N ILE A 16 -11.73 -65.22 6.35
CA ILE A 16 -10.93 -64.06 6.75
C ILE A 16 -11.79 -62.79 6.71
N LEU A 17 -12.58 -62.59 5.65
CA LEU A 17 -13.57 -61.50 5.51
C LEU A 17 -14.70 -61.54 6.55
N SER A 18 -15.01 -62.69 7.15
CA SER A 18 -16.14 -62.86 8.06
C SER A 18 -15.77 -63.09 9.54
N ILE A 19 -14.49 -63.26 9.88
CA ILE A 19 -14.02 -63.39 11.27
C ILE A 19 -13.45 -62.08 11.83
N HIS A 20 -12.77 -61.26 11.03
CA HIS A 20 -11.80 -60.26 11.56
C HIS A 20 -12.36 -58.86 11.86
N GLY A 21 -13.62 -58.76 12.30
CA GLY A 21 -14.18 -57.51 12.83
C GLY A 21 -13.72 -57.20 14.25
N LEU A 22 -12.41 -57.05 14.48
CA LEU A 22 -11.86 -56.57 15.75
C LEU A 22 -12.38 -55.15 16.07
N PRO A 23 -12.52 -54.76 17.34
CA PRO A 23 -13.17 -53.52 17.71
C PRO A 23 -12.30 -52.28 17.43
N ALA A 24 -12.70 -51.49 16.44
CA ALA A 24 -12.65 -50.03 16.56
C ALA A 24 -13.85 -49.56 17.41
N ARG A 25 -13.83 -48.33 17.93
CA ARG A 25 -14.81 -47.88 18.92
C ARG A 25 -16.01 -47.16 18.29
N ALA A 26 -16.96 -47.99 17.93
CA ALA A 26 -18.38 -47.68 17.87
C ALA A 26 -18.86 -46.68 18.94
N GLN A 27 -19.70 -45.72 18.55
CA GLN A 27 -20.30 -44.75 19.48
C GLN A 27 -21.48 -45.40 20.23
N GLU A 28 -21.24 -45.84 21.47
CA GLU A 28 -22.28 -46.36 22.37
C GLU A 28 -22.63 -45.32 23.44
N GLY A 29 -23.89 -44.86 23.45
CA GLY A 29 -24.47 -44.08 24.57
C GLY A 29 -24.78 -42.60 24.32
N VAL A 30 -24.63 -42.05 23.10
CA VAL A 30 -25.07 -40.67 22.78
C VAL A 30 -26.37 -40.70 21.97
N PRO A 31 -27.51 -40.23 22.51
CA PRO A 31 -28.72 -40.03 21.70
C PRO A 31 -28.53 -38.83 20.77
N ILE A 32 -28.77 -39.03 19.47
CA ILE A 32 -28.82 -37.93 18.49
C ILE A 32 -30.30 -37.61 18.24
N GLU A 33 -30.84 -36.67 19.03
CA GLU A 33 -32.18 -36.13 18.83
C GLU A 33 -32.14 -35.01 17.79
N VAL A 34 -32.57 -35.31 16.56
CA VAL A 34 -32.61 -34.34 15.46
C VAL A 34 -33.98 -33.66 15.44
N THR A 35 -34.01 -32.34 15.46
CA THR A 35 -35.23 -31.54 15.24
C THR A 35 -35.67 -31.65 13.78
N LYS A 36 -36.60 -32.59 13.51
CA LYS A 36 -37.08 -32.87 12.15
C LYS A 36 -38.09 -31.81 11.68
N PRO A 37 -38.13 -31.47 10.38
CA PRO A 37 -39.25 -30.73 9.82
C PRO A 37 -40.55 -31.53 9.97
N LYS A 38 -41.67 -30.86 10.27
CA LYS A 38 -43.00 -31.50 10.52
C LYS A 38 -43.43 -32.56 9.49
N LYS A 39 -42.97 -32.46 8.24
CA LYS A 39 -43.24 -33.45 7.16
C LYS A 39 -42.54 -34.81 7.36
N PHE A 40 -41.58 -34.90 8.28
CA PHE A 40 -40.73 -36.06 8.51
C PHE A 40 -40.58 -36.43 9.99
N GLU A 41 -41.42 -35.87 10.87
CA GLU A 41 -41.36 -36.05 12.32
C GLU A 41 -41.44 -37.54 12.71
N ASP A 42 -42.41 -38.27 12.14
CA ASP A 42 -42.61 -39.72 12.32
C ASP A 42 -41.47 -40.59 11.73
N LYS A 43 -40.58 -40.01 10.91
CA LYS A 43 -39.56 -40.76 10.18
C LYS A 43 -38.33 -40.99 11.06
N VAL A 44 -38.33 -42.11 11.78
CA VAL A 44 -37.19 -42.54 12.60
C VAL A 44 -35.98 -42.86 11.73
N LEU A 45 -34.85 -42.19 12.00
CA LEU A 45 -33.57 -42.30 11.27
C LEU A 45 -32.83 -43.60 11.63
N LYS A 46 -31.75 -43.92 10.89
CA LYS A 46 -30.95 -45.12 11.19
C LYS A 46 -29.98 -44.89 12.36
N SER A 47 -29.51 -43.65 12.53
CA SER A 47 -28.73 -43.23 13.71
C SER A 47 -29.53 -43.38 15.00
N GLU A 48 -30.79 -42.95 15.00
CA GLU A 48 -31.74 -43.08 16.12
C GLU A 48 -32.00 -44.54 16.51
N LYS A 49 -31.90 -45.47 15.55
CA LYS A 49 -32.04 -46.94 15.76
C LYS A 49 -30.73 -47.64 16.11
N THR A 50 -29.70 -46.88 16.50
CA THR A 50 -28.46 -47.44 17.05
C THR A 50 -28.78 -48.16 18.37
N GLY A 51 -28.22 -49.35 18.57
CA GLY A 51 -28.48 -50.16 19.76
C GLY A 51 -29.67 -51.12 19.63
N GLU A 52 -30.79 -50.73 19.00
CA GLU A 52 -32.02 -51.56 18.86
C GLU A 52 -31.77 -53.00 18.34
N LYS A 53 -30.76 -53.17 17.50
CA LYS A 53 -30.46 -54.43 16.81
C LYS A 53 -28.98 -54.79 16.95
N LYS A 54 -28.70 -56.10 17.09
CA LYS A 54 -27.35 -56.67 17.15
C LYS A 54 -26.52 -56.23 15.93
N PHE A 55 -25.31 -55.73 16.17
CA PHE A 55 -24.38 -55.28 15.15
C PHE A 55 -23.51 -56.46 14.67
N THR A 56 -24.10 -57.34 13.87
CA THR A 56 -23.41 -58.55 13.34
C THR A 56 -22.34 -58.18 12.32
N LEU A 57 -21.33 -59.03 12.14
CA LEU A 57 -20.21 -58.75 11.23
C LEU A 57 -20.61 -58.40 9.78
N PRO A 58 -21.59 -59.08 9.14
CA PRO A 58 -22.09 -58.66 7.82
C PRO A 58 -22.81 -57.30 7.84
N ARG A 59 -23.52 -56.96 8.93
CA ARG A 59 -24.16 -55.65 9.11
C ARG A 59 -23.11 -54.56 9.29
N ARG A 60 -22.04 -54.82 10.05
CA ARG A 60 -20.90 -53.91 10.20
C ARG A 60 -20.24 -53.65 8.85
N PHE A 61 -19.80 -54.71 8.15
CA PHE A 61 -19.16 -54.60 6.83
C PHE A 61 -19.99 -53.81 5.81
N MET A 62 -21.28 -54.14 5.65
CA MET A 62 -22.16 -53.43 4.70
C MET A 62 -22.46 -51.97 5.11
N ASN A 63 -22.41 -51.67 6.41
CA ASN A 63 -22.59 -50.32 6.94
C ASN A 63 -21.33 -49.48 6.70
N ASP A 64 -20.16 -50.00 7.09
CA ASP A 64 -18.86 -49.32 6.97
C ASP A 64 -18.50 -49.06 5.50
N LEU A 65 -18.66 -50.06 4.62
CA LEU A 65 -18.48 -49.90 3.17
C LEU A 65 -19.46 -48.86 2.60
N GLY A 66 -20.73 -48.91 3.02
CA GLY A 66 -21.74 -47.94 2.62
C GLY A 66 -21.37 -46.50 2.99
N THR A 67 -20.90 -46.27 4.23
CA THR A 67 -20.48 -44.95 4.71
C THR A 67 -19.17 -44.49 4.07
N ARG A 68 -18.19 -45.37 3.94
CA ARG A 68 -16.90 -45.09 3.29
C ARG A 68 -17.09 -44.61 1.86
N ASP A 69 -17.71 -45.44 1.02
CA ASP A 69 -17.66 -45.24 -0.44
C ASP A 69 -18.70 -44.23 -0.92
N ASN A 70 -19.87 -44.13 -0.27
CA ASN A 70 -20.92 -43.20 -0.70
C ASN A 70 -20.83 -41.82 -0.03
N PHE A 71 -20.34 -41.73 1.22
CA PHE A 71 -20.34 -40.50 1.99
C PHE A 71 -18.94 -39.95 2.25
N TYR A 72 -18.05 -40.70 2.91
CA TYR A 72 -16.70 -40.21 3.24
C TYR A 72 -15.86 -39.92 1.99
N PHE A 73 -15.75 -40.86 1.05
CA PHE A 73 -14.98 -40.70 -0.18
C PHE A 73 -15.48 -39.51 -1.01
N ASN A 74 -16.80 -39.40 -1.21
CA ASN A 74 -17.40 -38.29 -1.95
C ASN A 74 -17.28 -36.92 -1.24
N ALA A 75 -17.18 -36.90 0.10
CA ALA A 75 -16.93 -35.69 0.87
C ALA A 75 -15.43 -35.31 0.87
N LYS A 76 -14.53 -36.30 0.97
CA LYS A 76 -13.08 -36.12 0.89
C LYS A 76 -12.65 -35.60 -0.48
N ASN A 77 -13.16 -36.18 -1.56
CA ASN A 77 -12.84 -35.73 -2.92
C ASN A 77 -13.32 -34.29 -3.17
N LYS A 78 -14.47 -33.89 -2.61
CA LYS A 78 -14.92 -32.48 -2.65
C LYS A 78 -14.01 -31.57 -1.83
N TYR A 79 -13.61 -31.99 -0.62
CA TYR A 79 -12.68 -31.24 0.22
C TYR A 79 -11.33 -31.01 -0.50
N ASP A 80 -10.79 -32.05 -1.12
CA ASP A 80 -9.53 -31.98 -1.86
C ASP A 80 -9.65 -31.06 -3.09
N ALA A 81 -10.73 -31.16 -3.86
CA ALA A 81 -10.97 -30.30 -5.02
C ALA A 81 -11.15 -28.81 -4.67
N ILE A 82 -11.65 -28.47 -3.47
CA ILE A 82 -11.69 -27.08 -2.97
C ILE A 82 -10.26 -26.59 -2.66
N ILE A 83 -9.44 -27.42 -2.00
CA ILE A 83 -8.04 -27.08 -1.71
C ILE A 83 -7.22 -26.93 -2.99
N GLU A 84 -7.39 -27.85 -3.96
CA GLU A 84 -6.71 -27.80 -5.26
C GLU A 84 -7.08 -26.53 -6.03
N ARG A 85 -8.37 -26.22 -6.18
CA ARG A 85 -8.86 -24.97 -6.79
C ARG A 85 -8.37 -23.71 -6.05
N ALA A 86 -8.29 -23.75 -4.72
CA ALA A 86 -7.79 -22.63 -3.92
C ALA A 86 -6.27 -22.45 -4.06
N LYS A 87 -5.52 -23.52 -4.36
CA LYS A 87 -4.09 -23.46 -4.76
C LYS A 87 -3.91 -23.00 -6.21
N GLU A 88 -4.77 -23.42 -7.14
CA GLU A 88 -4.73 -23.00 -8.55
C GLU A 88 -5.14 -21.54 -8.76
N SER A 89 -6.02 -21.00 -7.90
CA SER A 89 -6.42 -19.58 -7.93
C SER A 89 -5.40 -18.66 -7.25
N GLN A 90 -4.61 -19.17 -6.30
CA GLN A 90 -3.53 -18.41 -5.66
C GLN A 90 -2.52 -17.89 -6.71
N ARG A 91 -2.11 -16.62 -6.58
CA ARG A 91 -1.03 -16.03 -7.36
C ARG A 91 0.06 -15.58 -6.39
N ASP A 92 1.20 -16.25 -6.46
CA ASP A 92 2.36 -15.96 -5.62
C ASP A 92 3.19 -14.82 -6.24
N ASP A 93 3.34 -13.73 -5.50
CA ASP A 93 4.36 -12.72 -5.79
C ASP A 93 5.68 -13.15 -5.14
N PHE A 94 6.57 -13.70 -5.96
CA PHE A 94 7.86 -14.22 -5.53
C PHE A 94 8.86 -13.15 -5.04
N ASN A 95 8.58 -11.85 -5.26
CA ASN A 95 9.33 -10.75 -4.64
C ASN A 95 8.99 -10.59 -3.14
N LYS A 96 7.80 -11.03 -2.73
CA LYS A 96 7.30 -10.99 -1.35
C LYS A 96 7.50 -12.34 -0.67
N LEU A 97 7.42 -12.37 0.66
CA LEU A 97 7.39 -13.62 1.42
C LEU A 97 6.12 -14.39 1.07
N LEU A 98 6.25 -15.64 0.59
CA LEU A 98 5.09 -16.45 0.22
C LEU A 98 4.22 -16.79 1.44
N SER A 99 2.90 -16.81 1.26
CA SER A 99 1.98 -17.31 2.28
C SER A 99 2.32 -18.74 2.67
N PHE A 100 2.25 -19.07 3.97
CA PHE A 100 2.65 -20.38 4.48
C PHE A 100 1.97 -21.56 3.76
N TYR A 101 0.64 -21.51 3.66
CA TYR A 101 -0.12 -22.39 2.77
C TYR A 101 -0.21 -21.76 1.37
N GLY A 102 -0.25 -22.60 0.34
CA GLY A 102 -0.45 -22.19 -1.06
C GLY A 102 -1.87 -21.71 -1.39
N TYR A 103 -2.68 -21.36 -0.38
CA TYR A 103 -4.06 -20.89 -0.52
C TYR A 103 -4.44 -20.05 0.71
N SER A 104 -5.41 -19.14 0.57
CA SER A 104 -6.01 -18.41 1.71
C SER A 104 -7.31 -19.07 2.17
N LEU A 105 -7.69 -18.87 3.44
CA LEU A 105 -9.01 -19.30 3.94
C LEU A 105 -10.16 -18.45 3.40
N ASP A 106 -9.88 -17.22 2.95
CA ASP A 106 -10.86 -16.37 2.27
C ASP A 106 -11.24 -16.96 0.90
N ASN A 107 -10.26 -17.45 0.14
CA ASN A 107 -10.50 -18.14 -1.12
C ASN A 107 -11.34 -19.41 -0.92
N THR A 108 -11.09 -20.19 0.15
CA THR A 108 -11.91 -21.39 0.43
C THR A 108 -13.30 -21.07 0.97
N ALA A 109 -13.46 -20.00 1.74
CA ALA A 109 -14.76 -19.60 2.30
C ALA A 109 -15.75 -19.15 1.21
N ASN A 110 -15.25 -18.61 0.09
CA ASN A 110 -16.05 -18.27 -1.09
C ASN A 110 -16.70 -19.50 -1.74
N ASP A 111 -16.11 -20.69 -1.61
CA ASP A 111 -16.63 -21.97 -2.13
C ASP A 111 -17.75 -22.57 -1.25
N LYS A 112 -18.55 -21.70 -0.61
CA LYS A 112 -19.56 -22.05 0.39
C LYS A 112 -20.52 -23.16 -0.05
N ASN A 113 -21.00 -23.15 -1.30
CA ASN A 113 -21.92 -24.18 -1.80
C ASN A 113 -21.28 -25.59 -1.82
N GLU A 114 -19.97 -25.67 -2.04
CA GLU A 114 -19.21 -26.93 -2.04
C GLU A 114 -18.87 -27.38 -0.61
N LEU A 115 -18.52 -26.44 0.28
CA LEU A 115 -18.39 -26.70 1.71
C LEU A 115 -19.71 -27.18 2.34
N ASP A 116 -20.83 -26.57 1.99
CA ASP A 116 -22.16 -26.97 2.44
C ASP A 116 -22.56 -28.35 1.87
N SER A 117 -22.07 -28.71 0.67
CA SER A 117 -22.19 -30.06 0.12
C SER A 117 -21.41 -31.10 0.94
N ILE A 118 -20.22 -30.76 1.44
CA ILE A 118 -19.41 -31.61 2.33
C ILE A 118 -20.11 -31.78 3.68
N LEU A 119 -20.59 -30.69 4.29
CA LEU A 119 -21.34 -30.72 5.55
C LEU A 119 -22.60 -31.57 5.42
N LEU A 120 -23.38 -31.40 4.35
CA LEU A 120 -24.58 -32.19 4.07
C LEU A 120 -24.26 -33.68 3.86
N LYS A 121 -23.21 -34.01 3.10
CA LYS A 121 -22.79 -35.41 2.87
C LYS A 121 -22.34 -36.09 4.16
N CYS A 122 -21.52 -35.42 4.97
CA CYS A 122 -21.06 -36.00 6.23
C CYS A 122 -22.22 -36.16 7.22
N THR A 123 -23.08 -35.16 7.35
CA THR A 123 -24.27 -35.23 8.21
C THR A 123 -25.24 -36.33 7.76
N ALA A 124 -25.50 -36.45 6.46
CA ALA A 124 -26.31 -37.54 5.92
C ALA A 124 -25.66 -38.92 6.15
N GLY A 125 -24.33 -39.03 6.02
CA GLY A 125 -23.58 -40.25 6.32
C GLY A 125 -23.70 -40.69 7.77
N ILE A 126 -23.71 -39.74 8.72
CA ILE A 126 -23.92 -39.99 10.15
C ILE A 126 -25.39 -40.41 10.43
N LEU A 127 -26.37 -39.70 9.88
CA LEU A 127 -27.80 -39.91 10.18
C LEU A 127 -28.43 -41.12 9.46
N LEU A 128 -27.92 -41.51 8.29
CA LEU A 128 -28.44 -42.61 7.47
C LEU A 128 -27.74 -43.95 7.74
N HIS A 129 -26.96 -44.06 8.82
CA HIS A 129 -26.19 -45.25 9.20
C HIS A 129 -26.27 -45.51 10.72
N ASP A 130 -25.87 -46.72 11.15
CA ASP A 130 -25.79 -47.11 12.56
C ASP A 130 -24.52 -46.48 13.15
N LEU A 131 -24.60 -45.73 14.26
CA LEU A 131 -23.48 -44.91 14.80
C LEU A 131 -22.30 -45.74 15.34
N ARG A 132 -22.44 -47.06 15.35
CA ARG A 132 -21.40 -48.03 15.70
C ARG A 132 -20.44 -48.35 14.53
N ASN A 133 -20.49 -47.53 13.48
CA ASN A 133 -19.71 -47.59 12.25
C ASN A 133 -18.29 -47.04 12.44
N ASP A 134 -17.32 -47.61 11.73
CA ASP A 134 -15.90 -47.29 11.87
C ASP A 134 -15.47 -45.94 11.24
N TRP A 135 -16.37 -45.25 10.52
CA TRP A 135 -16.09 -44.01 9.77
C TRP A 135 -16.79 -42.76 10.34
N VAL A 136 -17.53 -42.87 11.45
CA VAL A 136 -18.32 -41.74 12.01
C VAL A 136 -17.40 -40.59 12.46
N ASP A 137 -16.27 -40.93 13.09
CA ASP A 137 -15.24 -39.96 13.50
C ASP A 137 -14.55 -39.32 12.28
N ASN A 138 -14.31 -40.08 11.20
CA ASN A 138 -13.78 -39.57 9.94
C ASN A 138 -14.74 -38.55 9.30
N LEU A 139 -16.06 -38.78 9.38
CA LEU A 139 -17.08 -37.83 8.91
C LEU A 139 -17.13 -36.56 9.77
N TYR A 140 -17.10 -36.68 11.11
CA TYR A 140 -16.99 -35.50 11.97
C TYR A 140 -15.68 -34.73 11.74
N LEU A 141 -14.56 -35.40 11.46
CA LEU A 141 -13.30 -34.73 11.14
C LEU A 141 -13.43 -33.91 9.84
N LEU A 142 -14.10 -34.43 8.81
CA LEU A 142 -14.40 -33.67 7.59
C LEU A 142 -15.34 -32.48 7.85
N ILE A 143 -16.33 -32.61 8.73
CA ILE A 143 -17.21 -31.52 9.14
C ILE A 143 -16.40 -30.39 9.80
N GLY A 144 -15.53 -30.71 10.76
CA GLY A 144 -14.69 -29.72 11.44
C GLY A 144 -13.72 -29.02 10.48
N LYS A 145 -13.13 -29.77 9.53
CA LYS A 145 -12.30 -29.20 8.46
C LYS A 145 -13.09 -28.29 7.51
N ALA A 146 -14.32 -28.66 7.15
CA ALA A 146 -15.17 -27.85 6.29
C ALA A 146 -15.58 -26.53 6.95
N TYR A 147 -15.92 -26.55 8.25
CA TYR A 147 -16.14 -25.32 9.02
C TYR A 147 -14.89 -24.43 9.09
N LEU A 148 -13.69 -25.01 9.27
CA LEU A 148 -12.44 -24.24 9.28
C LEU A 148 -12.17 -23.58 7.90
N LEU A 149 -12.43 -24.28 6.79
CA LEU A 149 -12.36 -23.69 5.44
C LEU A 149 -13.45 -22.63 5.18
N ARG A 150 -14.60 -22.72 5.86
CA ARG A 150 -15.68 -21.72 5.85
C ARG A 150 -15.42 -20.53 6.79
N LYS A 151 -14.29 -20.54 7.53
CA LYS A 151 -13.91 -19.61 8.60
C LYS A 151 -14.85 -19.61 9.83
N ASP A 152 -15.71 -20.62 9.98
CA ASP A 152 -16.56 -20.81 11.16
C ASP A 152 -15.76 -21.48 12.29
N PHE A 153 -14.79 -20.75 12.85
CA PHE A 153 -13.80 -21.31 13.76
C PHE A 153 -14.41 -21.87 15.06
N ASP A 154 -15.55 -21.34 15.52
CA ASP A 154 -16.28 -21.89 16.66
C ASP A 154 -16.92 -23.25 16.33
N SER A 155 -17.58 -23.37 15.17
CA SER A 155 -18.19 -24.63 14.70
C SER A 155 -17.13 -25.69 14.42
N ALA A 156 -15.99 -25.29 13.86
CA ALA A 156 -14.83 -26.15 13.70
C ALA A 156 -14.31 -26.63 15.07
N GLY A 157 -14.13 -25.70 16.01
CA GLY A 157 -13.62 -25.97 17.35
C GLY A 157 -14.53 -26.92 18.16
N MET A 158 -15.83 -26.63 18.19
CA MET A 158 -16.83 -27.50 18.81
C MET A 158 -16.84 -28.89 18.17
N THR A 159 -16.67 -29.00 16.85
CA THR A 159 -16.60 -30.30 16.17
C THR A 159 -15.35 -31.09 16.55
N PHE A 160 -14.17 -30.47 16.56
CA PHE A 160 -12.94 -31.16 16.99
C PHE A 160 -12.98 -31.55 18.47
N GLN A 161 -13.50 -30.68 19.35
CA GLN A 161 -13.74 -31.00 20.76
C GLN A 161 -14.75 -32.16 20.93
N TYR A 162 -15.82 -32.19 20.14
CA TYR A 162 -16.78 -33.30 20.12
C TYR A 162 -16.10 -34.62 19.75
N ILE A 163 -15.21 -34.64 18.75
CA ILE A 163 -14.43 -35.84 18.40
C ILE A 163 -13.55 -36.26 19.59
N ASN A 164 -12.84 -35.29 20.19
CA ASN A 164 -11.90 -35.51 21.27
C ASN A 164 -12.54 -36.01 22.57
N TYR A 165 -13.80 -35.68 22.82
CA TYR A 165 -14.59 -36.17 23.95
C TYR A 165 -15.26 -37.52 23.65
N ASN A 166 -16.05 -37.63 22.58
CA ASN A 166 -16.92 -38.79 22.35
C ASN A 166 -16.19 -40.05 21.87
N PHE A 167 -15.06 -39.92 21.16
CA PHE A 167 -14.27 -41.05 20.65
C PHE A 167 -13.02 -41.34 21.50
N HIS A 168 -13.04 -40.94 22.79
CA HIS A 168 -12.00 -41.26 23.74
C HIS A 168 -12.13 -42.73 24.24
N PRO A 169 -11.06 -43.53 24.29
CA PRO A 169 -11.13 -44.99 24.47
C PRO A 169 -11.28 -45.45 25.93
N SER A 170 -12.02 -44.72 26.78
CA SER A 170 -12.23 -45.12 28.17
C SER A 170 -13.39 -46.11 28.35
N ARG A 171 -13.41 -46.89 29.45
CA ARG A 171 -14.40 -47.97 29.68
C ARG A 171 -15.54 -47.60 30.63
N LYS A 172 -15.48 -46.43 31.26
CA LYS A 172 -16.54 -45.90 32.13
C LYS A 172 -16.74 -44.41 31.88
N GLU A 173 -17.94 -43.92 32.20
CA GLU A 173 -18.29 -42.50 32.08
C GLU A 173 -17.51 -41.61 33.07
N THR A 174 -17.15 -42.15 34.24
CA THR A 174 -16.26 -41.53 35.25
C THR A 174 -14.83 -41.29 34.77
N ASP A 175 -14.41 -42.04 33.75
CA ASP A 175 -13.02 -42.18 33.34
C ASP A 175 -12.74 -41.41 32.03
N ARG A 176 -13.57 -40.39 31.71
CA ARG A 176 -13.41 -39.48 30.56
C ARG A 176 -12.50 -38.30 30.94
N VAL A 177 -11.22 -38.35 30.55
CA VAL A 177 -10.24 -37.31 30.87
C VAL A 177 -10.45 -36.06 30.01
N TYR A 178 -10.61 -34.91 30.66
CA TYR A 178 -10.67 -33.59 30.01
C TYR A 178 -9.25 -33.06 29.74
N ILE A 179 -9.07 -32.33 28.64
CA ILE A 179 -7.84 -31.56 28.39
C ILE A 179 -7.77 -30.46 29.46
N GLY A 180 -6.82 -30.56 30.40
CA GLY A 180 -6.70 -29.67 31.55
C GLY A 180 -7.30 -30.19 32.87
N SER A 181 -7.69 -31.47 32.95
CA SER A 181 -8.10 -32.10 34.23
C SER A 181 -6.93 -32.79 34.94
N ASN A 182 -6.84 -32.59 36.26
CA ASN A 182 -5.87 -33.27 37.14
C ASN A 182 -6.25 -34.74 37.47
N ASN A 183 -7.31 -35.29 36.88
CA ASN A 183 -7.71 -36.68 37.10
C ASN A 183 -6.79 -37.65 36.34
N ASN A 184 -5.64 -37.95 36.94
CA ASN A 184 -4.72 -38.97 36.45
C ASN A 184 -5.42 -40.33 36.34
N GLY A 185 -5.20 -41.03 35.23
CA GLY A 185 -5.52 -42.46 35.12
C GLY A 185 -4.71 -43.28 36.13
N SER A 186 -5.12 -44.53 36.36
CA SER A 186 -4.56 -45.43 37.39
C SER A 186 -3.09 -45.86 37.19
N ASP A 187 -2.40 -45.27 36.21
CA ASP A 187 -1.04 -45.58 35.77
C ASP A 187 -0.15 -44.31 35.75
N GLY A 188 -0.59 -43.24 36.42
CA GLY A 188 0.17 -42.00 36.65
C GLY A 188 0.41 -41.08 35.44
N SER A 189 0.28 -41.59 34.22
CA SER A 189 0.49 -40.84 32.97
C SER A 189 -0.82 -40.28 32.37
N THR A 190 -0.89 -38.95 32.24
CA THR A 190 -1.99 -38.22 31.59
C THR A 190 -1.85 -38.25 30.07
N ASN A 191 -1.98 -39.44 29.49
CA ASN A 191 -1.93 -39.63 28.03
C ASN A 191 -3.16 -38.98 27.37
N VAL A 192 -2.93 -37.89 26.65
CA VAL A 192 -3.95 -37.08 25.95
C VAL A 192 -4.24 -37.66 24.57
N VAL A 193 -3.25 -38.30 23.94
CA VAL A 193 -3.28 -38.89 22.60
C VAL A 193 -3.63 -40.38 22.69
N ASN A 194 -4.48 -40.88 21.80
CA ASN A 194 -4.82 -42.31 21.77
C ASN A 194 -3.62 -43.12 21.26
N LYS A 195 -3.23 -44.18 21.97
CA LYS A 195 -2.29 -45.19 21.45
C LYS A 195 -2.89 -45.91 20.24
N GLU A 196 -2.33 -45.66 19.07
CA GLU A 196 -2.75 -46.31 17.82
C GLU A 196 -2.18 -47.74 17.73
N LYS A 197 -2.94 -48.66 17.12
CA LYS A 197 -2.46 -50.01 16.84
C LYS A 197 -1.62 -49.99 15.57
N THR A 198 -0.32 -50.21 15.71
CA THR A 198 0.66 -50.05 14.63
C THR A 198 1.08 -51.35 13.95
N ASP A 199 0.45 -52.48 14.31
CA ASP A 199 0.66 -53.79 13.69
C ASP A 199 0.38 -53.77 12.18
N ILE A 200 1.10 -54.59 11.41
CA ILE A 200 0.96 -54.64 9.95
C ILE A 200 -0.49 -54.95 9.54
N PHE A 201 -1.13 -55.92 10.21
CA PHE A 201 -2.54 -56.26 9.97
C PHE A 201 -3.48 -55.08 10.26
N HIS A 202 -3.25 -54.31 11.34
CA HIS A 202 -4.07 -53.14 11.64
C HIS A 202 -3.84 -51.99 10.64
N LYS A 203 -2.60 -51.75 10.21
CA LYS A 203 -2.27 -50.73 9.19
C LYS A 203 -2.87 -51.01 7.81
N VAL A 204 -3.08 -52.28 7.45
CA VAL A 204 -3.62 -52.67 6.13
C VAL A 204 -5.15 -52.74 6.12
N PHE A 205 -5.79 -53.06 7.25
CA PHE A 205 -7.23 -53.35 7.31
C PHE A 205 -8.07 -52.41 8.21
N THR A 206 -7.47 -51.47 8.94
CA THR A 206 -8.20 -50.49 9.76
C THR A 206 -7.60 -49.08 9.65
N ASN A 207 -8.46 -48.06 9.54
CA ASN A 207 -8.02 -46.66 9.64
C ASN A 207 -7.47 -46.35 11.04
N PRO A 208 -6.52 -45.41 11.17
CA PRO A 208 -6.21 -44.81 12.46
C PRO A 208 -7.39 -43.93 12.94
N PRO A 209 -7.65 -43.83 14.26
CA PRO A 209 -8.76 -43.06 14.79
C PRO A 209 -8.52 -41.54 14.67
N SER A 210 -9.52 -40.84 14.14
CA SER A 210 -9.51 -39.39 13.83
C SER A 210 -9.29 -38.48 15.02
N ARG A 211 -9.41 -38.99 16.26
CA ARG A 211 -9.20 -38.23 17.49
C ARG A 211 -7.81 -37.60 17.56
N ASN A 212 -6.78 -38.34 17.15
CA ASN A 212 -5.41 -37.82 17.20
C ASN A 212 -5.19 -36.70 16.17
N ASP A 213 -5.80 -36.82 14.99
CA ASP A 213 -5.84 -35.78 13.98
C ASP A 213 -6.65 -34.57 14.46
N ALA A 214 -7.81 -34.78 15.10
CA ALA A 214 -8.70 -33.73 15.59
C ALA A 214 -8.04 -32.84 16.64
N LEU A 215 -7.12 -33.36 17.46
CA LEU A 215 -6.29 -32.52 18.35
C LEU A 215 -5.35 -31.59 17.56
N LEU A 216 -4.71 -32.06 16.48
CA LEU A 216 -3.89 -31.19 15.61
C LEU A 216 -4.75 -30.20 14.80
N TRP A 217 -5.92 -30.61 14.31
CA TRP A 217 -6.85 -29.69 13.64
C TRP A 217 -7.46 -28.65 14.59
N GLN A 218 -7.65 -28.99 15.88
CA GLN A 218 -7.95 -28.00 16.93
C GLN A 218 -6.79 -27.03 17.15
N ALA A 219 -5.54 -27.51 17.18
CA ALA A 219 -4.37 -26.63 17.25
C ALA A 219 -4.28 -25.69 16.04
N ARG A 220 -4.54 -26.19 14.82
CA ARG A 220 -4.67 -25.35 13.63
C ARG A 220 -5.75 -24.28 13.81
N ASN A 221 -6.95 -24.68 14.25
CA ASN A 221 -8.07 -23.77 14.48
C ASN A 221 -7.72 -22.64 15.46
N PHE A 222 -6.97 -22.94 16.52
CA PHE A 222 -6.42 -21.91 17.42
C PHE A 222 -5.39 -20.99 16.74
N ILE A 223 -4.51 -21.51 15.87
CA ILE A 223 -3.58 -20.66 15.09
C ILE A 223 -4.33 -19.76 14.10
N GLU A 224 -5.43 -20.22 13.49
CA GLU A 224 -6.26 -19.37 12.61
C GLU A 224 -6.97 -18.26 13.38
N GLN A 225 -7.46 -18.54 14.60
CA GLN A 225 -8.02 -17.53 15.53
C GLN A 225 -6.97 -16.63 16.21
N ASN A 226 -5.68 -16.73 15.84
CA ASN A 226 -4.56 -16.06 16.50
C ASN A 226 -4.41 -16.39 18.02
N GLN A 227 -5.02 -17.47 18.50
CA GLN A 227 -4.93 -17.95 19.89
C GLN A 227 -3.65 -18.78 20.08
N LEU A 228 -2.49 -18.18 19.82
CA LEU A 228 -1.20 -18.87 19.74
C LEU A 228 -0.79 -19.57 21.05
N ILE A 229 -1.25 -19.06 22.21
CA ILE A 229 -1.05 -19.69 23.52
C ILE A 229 -1.80 -21.03 23.62
N ASN A 230 -3.06 -21.07 23.17
CA ASN A 230 -3.88 -22.29 23.18
C ASN A 230 -3.33 -23.33 22.20
N ALA A 231 -2.82 -22.88 21.05
CA ALA A 231 -2.14 -23.74 20.08
C ALA A 231 -0.83 -24.31 20.63
N SER A 232 0.05 -23.47 21.19
CA SER A 232 1.36 -23.89 21.68
C SER A 232 1.26 -24.84 22.88
N ALA A 233 0.32 -24.60 23.80
CA ALA A 233 0.05 -25.50 24.92
C ALA A 233 -0.43 -26.88 24.43
N LEU A 234 -1.40 -26.92 23.51
CA LEU A 234 -1.93 -28.18 22.97
C LEU A 234 -0.86 -28.95 22.17
N LEU A 235 -0.10 -28.28 21.30
CA LEU A 235 0.99 -28.91 20.55
C LEU A 235 2.10 -29.44 21.47
N SER A 236 2.51 -28.68 22.48
CA SER A 236 3.54 -29.11 23.45
C SER A 236 3.10 -30.37 24.20
N LEU A 237 1.87 -30.36 24.72
CA LEU A 237 1.24 -31.48 25.44
C LEU A 237 1.16 -32.74 24.58
N MET A 238 0.79 -32.61 23.30
CA MET A 238 0.80 -33.74 22.35
C MET A 238 2.20 -34.27 22.04
N LYS A 239 3.23 -33.41 22.06
CA LYS A 239 4.61 -33.83 21.75
C LYS A 239 5.31 -34.52 22.91
N THR A 240 4.90 -34.24 24.14
CA THR A 240 5.34 -34.94 25.36
C THR A 240 4.66 -36.29 25.58
N ASP A 241 3.57 -36.60 24.85
CA ASP A 241 2.85 -37.86 24.99
C ASP A 241 3.59 -39.03 24.32
N VAL A 242 3.90 -40.07 25.10
CA VAL A 242 4.57 -41.31 24.65
C VAL A 242 3.79 -42.05 23.56
N ASN A 243 2.49 -41.79 23.45
CA ASN A 243 1.58 -42.43 22.50
C ASN A 243 1.41 -41.63 21.20
N PHE A 244 2.09 -40.49 21.03
CA PHE A 244 1.96 -39.66 19.83
C PHE A 244 2.33 -40.43 18.55
N PRO A 245 1.39 -40.64 17.61
CA PRO A 245 1.58 -41.57 16.50
C PRO A 245 2.53 -40.99 15.45
N ALA A 246 3.53 -41.79 15.05
CA ALA A 246 4.62 -41.31 14.20
C ALA A 246 4.16 -40.67 12.87
N ARG A 247 3.03 -41.14 12.32
CA ARG A 247 2.39 -40.60 11.10
C ARG A 247 1.99 -39.12 11.20
N LEU A 248 1.81 -38.59 12.41
CA LEU A 248 1.40 -37.21 12.66
C LEU A 248 2.57 -36.25 12.88
N ASN A 249 3.83 -36.74 12.96
CA ASN A 249 4.99 -35.85 13.09
C ASN A 249 5.08 -34.80 11.95
N PRO A 250 4.86 -35.13 10.66
CA PRO A 250 4.92 -34.14 9.59
C PRO A 250 3.88 -33.01 9.75
N PHE A 251 2.61 -33.34 10.02
CA PHE A 251 1.56 -32.33 10.24
C PHE A 251 1.75 -31.56 11.55
N TYR A 252 2.28 -32.19 12.61
CA TYR A 252 2.71 -31.51 13.82
C TYR A 252 3.82 -30.49 13.54
N ASN A 253 4.84 -30.87 12.75
CA ASN A 253 5.92 -29.98 12.34
C ASN A 253 5.39 -28.83 11.48
N GLU A 254 4.44 -29.09 10.58
CA GLU A 254 3.78 -28.07 9.77
C GLU A 254 3.04 -27.04 10.63
N LEU A 255 2.32 -27.47 11.67
CA LEU A 255 1.62 -26.56 12.59
C LEU A 255 2.58 -25.78 13.51
N GLN A 256 3.66 -26.40 13.99
CA GLN A 256 4.73 -25.67 14.70
C GLN A 256 5.35 -24.60 13.79
N ALA A 257 5.73 -24.97 12.56
CA ALA A 257 6.27 -24.05 11.58
C ALA A 257 5.30 -22.90 11.26
N TYR A 258 4.00 -23.18 11.13
CA TYR A 258 2.98 -22.17 10.87
C TYR A 258 2.80 -21.21 12.06
N MET A 259 2.83 -21.73 13.28
CA MET A 259 2.77 -20.95 14.51
C MET A 259 4.00 -20.04 14.65
N PHE A 260 5.20 -20.51 14.32
CA PHE A 260 6.41 -19.68 14.30
C PHE A 260 6.42 -18.66 13.14
N TYR A 261 5.87 -19.03 11.97
CA TYR A 261 5.68 -18.13 10.84
C TYR A 261 4.77 -16.94 11.20
N LYS A 262 3.63 -17.18 11.88
CA LYS A 262 2.75 -16.09 12.38
C LYS A 262 3.40 -15.22 13.47
N GLN A 263 4.49 -15.65 14.08
CA GLN A 263 5.28 -14.89 15.07
C GLN A 263 6.55 -14.28 14.47
N GLU A 264 6.75 -14.36 13.16
CA GLU A 264 7.97 -13.93 12.45
C GLU A 264 9.28 -14.58 12.97
N GLN A 265 9.18 -15.73 13.65
CA GLN A 265 10.33 -16.47 14.18
C GLN A 265 10.95 -17.37 13.10
N TRP A 266 11.57 -16.73 12.10
CA TRP A 266 12.01 -17.36 10.85
C TRP A 266 12.93 -18.57 11.02
N ASP A 267 13.82 -18.56 12.03
CA ASP A 267 14.72 -19.69 12.29
C ASP A 267 13.94 -20.93 12.78
N SER A 268 13.18 -20.79 13.87
CA SER A 268 12.27 -21.84 14.37
C SER A 268 11.30 -22.31 13.30
N ALA A 269 10.70 -21.39 12.54
CA ALA A 269 9.79 -21.72 11.44
C ALA A 269 10.48 -22.60 10.39
N SER A 270 11.69 -22.23 9.95
CA SER A 270 12.46 -23.01 8.97
C SER A 270 12.80 -24.42 9.45
N ILE A 271 13.24 -24.57 10.71
CA ILE A 271 13.66 -25.84 11.31
C ILE A 271 12.48 -26.82 11.45
N TYR A 272 11.27 -26.34 11.67
CA TYR A 272 10.08 -27.19 11.67
C TYR A 272 9.52 -27.42 10.25
N PHE A 273 9.60 -26.43 9.35
CA PHE A 273 9.08 -26.55 7.98
C PHE A 273 9.92 -27.50 7.11
N GLU A 274 11.25 -27.55 7.30
CA GLU A 274 12.11 -28.56 6.65
C GLU A 274 11.66 -29.98 7.00
N LYS A 275 11.21 -30.21 8.24
CA LYS A 275 10.68 -31.49 8.75
C LYS A 275 9.20 -31.74 8.38
N ALA A 276 8.64 -30.88 7.53
CA ALA A 276 7.27 -30.95 7.02
C ALA A 276 7.20 -30.92 5.48
N LEU A 277 8.34 -30.93 4.77
CA LEU A 277 8.38 -30.96 3.30
C LEU A 277 7.71 -32.21 2.72
N ASP A 278 7.68 -33.32 3.46
CA ASP A 278 7.00 -34.56 3.09
C ASP A 278 5.45 -34.43 3.05
N ASN A 279 4.88 -33.32 3.54
CA ASN A 279 3.45 -32.96 3.37
C ASN A 279 3.15 -32.26 2.02
N ALA A 280 4.08 -32.31 1.06
CA ALA A 280 3.85 -31.79 -0.28
C ALA A 280 2.93 -32.71 -1.08
N ASP A 281 1.75 -32.22 -1.48
CA ASP A 281 0.77 -33.03 -2.24
C ASP A 281 1.33 -33.48 -3.61
N ASN A 282 2.20 -32.67 -4.21
CA ASN A 282 2.86 -32.93 -5.48
C ASN A 282 4.19 -32.17 -5.60
N ARG A 283 4.93 -32.41 -6.70
CA ARG A 283 6.25 -31.80 -6.95
C ARG A 283 6.24 -30.26 -7.04
N GLN A 284 5.13 -29.65 -7.47
CA GLN A 284 5.02 -28.18 -7.51
C GLN A 284 4.76 -27.59 -6.11
N ASP A 285 3.93 -28.26 -5.30
CA ASP A 285 3.73 -27.91 -3.89
C ASP A 285 5.05 -28.05 -3.11
N LEU A 286 5.83 -29.10 -3.36
CA LEU A 286 7.18 -29.27 -2.81
C LEU A 286 8.10 -28.11 -3.21
N ALA A 287 8.16 -27.77 -4.49
CA ALA A 287 8.99 -26.66 -4.97
C ALA A 287 8.60 -25.32 -4.33
N ARG A 288 7.30 -25.07 -4.11
CA ARG A 288 6.80 -23.88 -3.41
C ARG A 288 7.18 -23.88 -1.93
N ARG A 289 7.06 -25.03 -1.25
CA ARG A 289 7.49 -25.19 0.15
C ARG A 289 9.01 -25.00 0.29
N GLU A 290 9.81 -25.51 -0.63
CA GLU A 290 11.26 -25.28 -0.67
C GLU A 290 11.62 -23.82 -0.94
N TYR A 291 10.87 -23.11 -1.80
CA TYR A 291 11.05 -21.68 -2.04
C TYR A 291 10.75 -20.85 -0.78
N LEU A 292 9.64 -21.12 -0.11
CA LEU A 292 9.30 -20.47 1.16
C LEU A 292 10.31 -20.80 2.27
N LEU A 293 10.77 -22.06 2.35
CA LEU A 293 11.84 -22.45 3.28
C LEU A 293 13.11 -21.62 3.03
N ALA A 294 13.50 -21.43 1.76
CA ALA A 294 14.62 -20.58 1.39
C ALA A 294 14.42 -19.11 1.80
N GLN A 295 13.21 -18.56 1.63
CA GLN A 295 12.89 -17.20 2.10
C GLN A 295 12.97 -17.05 3.63
N MET A 296 12.48 -18.03 4.40
CA MET A 296 12.59 -18.01 5.86
C MET A 296 14.05 -18.15 6.32
N LEU A 297 14.83 -19.05 5.71
CA LEU A 297 16.26 -19.20 5.99
C LEU A 297 17.05 -17.92 5.63
N ALA A 298 16.68 -17.24 4.54
CA ALA A 298 17.30 -15.97 4.16
C ALA A 298 16.99 -14.87 5.20
N LYS A 299 15.75 -14.78 5.68
CA LYS A 299 15.35 -13.88 6.78
C LYS A 299 16.01 -14.24 8.13
N ALA A 300 16.31 -15.52 8.35
CA ALA A 300 17.13 -16.00 9.48
C ALA A 300 18.65 -15.81 9.27
N ASN A 301 19.09 -15.11 8.21
CA ASN A 301 20.49 -14.90 7.82
C ASN A 301 21.29 -16.20 7.54
N LYS A 302 20.63 -17.34 7.40
CA LYS A 302 21.21 -18.65 7.07
C LYS A 302 21.49 -18.77 5.57
N LYS A 303 22.33 -17.87 5.04
CA LYS A 303 22.54 -17.67 3.59
C LYS A 303 22.85 -18.98 2.83
N GLN A 304 23.73 -19.83 3.35
CA GLN A 304 24.11 -21.09 2.69
C GLN A 304 22.93 -22.09 2.60
N GLU A 305 22.16 -22.25 3.68
CA GLU A 305 21.00 -23.14 3.72
C GLU A 305 19.85 -22.62 2.84
N ALA A 306 19.59 -21.30 2.88
CA ALA A 306 18.62 -20.64 2.01
C ALA A 306 18.99 -20.82 0.52
N SER A 307 20.25 -20.58 0.19
CA SER A 307 20.80 -20.70 -1.16
C SER A 307 20.71 -22.15 -1.68
N LYS A 308 20.96 -23.16 -0.82
CA LYS A 308 20.68 -24.59 -1.09
C LYS A 308 19.20 -24.85 -1.41
N TYR A 309 18.27 -24.23 -0.70
CA TYR A 309 16.83 -24.47 -0.87
C TYR A 309 16.21 -23.75 -2.09
N TYR A 310 16.68 -22.56 -2.44
CA TYR A 310 16.34 -21.94 -3.74
C TYR A 310 16.77 -22.82 -4.91
N ASN A 311 17.99 -23.36 -4.87
CA ASN A 311 18.49 -24.24 -5.94
C ASN A 311 17.64 -25.52 -6.12
N LYS A 312 17.06 -26.05 -5.04
CA LYS A 312 16.10 -27.17 -5.09
C LYS A 312 14.77 -26.72 -5.72
N ALA A 313 14.19 -25.61 -5.25
CA ALA A 313 12.95 -25.07 -5.76
C ALA A 313 13.01 -24.81 -7.29
N SER A 314 14.09 -24.22 -7.78
CA SER A 314 14.36 -23.98 -9.21
C SER A 314 14.39 -25.27 -10.06
N ARG A 315 14.93 -26.37 -9.50
CA ARG A 315 14.97 -27.69 -10.17
C ARG A 315 13.68 -28.49 -10.05
N HIS A 316 12.87 -28.24 -9.03
CA HIS A 316 11.64 -28.98 -8.79
C HIS A 316 10.41 -28.35 -9.46
N THR A 317 10.37 -27.01 -9.58
CA THR A 317 9.24 -26.27 -10.16
C THR A 317 9.03 -26.53 -11.66
N THR A 318 7.76 -26.54 -12.07
CA THR A 318 7.32 -26.36 -13.46
C THR A 318 6.93 -24.90 -13.75
N ASN A 319 6.54 -24.13 -12.72
CA ASN A 319 6.35 -22.68 -12.82
C ASN A 319 7.71 -22.00 -13.07
N LEU A 320 7.87 -21.42 -14.26
CA LEU A 320 9.11 -20.81 -14.70
C LEU A 320 9.44 -19.51 -13.95
N LEU A 321 8.43 -18.74 -13.54
CA LEU A 321 8.63 -17.51 -12.78
C LEU A 321 9.25 -17.80 -11.41
N MET A 322 8.80 -18.86 -10.74
CA MET A 322 9.42 -19.32 -9.48
C MET A 322 10.86 -19.79 -9.68
N ALA A 323 11.21 -20.38 -10.83
CA ALA A 323 12.61 -20.73 -11.14
C ALA A 323 13.49 -19.49 -11.31
N ILE A 324 13.02 -18.48 -12.07
CA ILE A 324 13.74 -17.21 -12.25
C ILE A 324 14.00 -16.53 -10.90
N PHE A 325 12.96 -16.40 -10.06
CA PHE A 325 13.11 -15.78 -8.75
C PHE A 325 13.90 -16.64 -7.75
N ALA A 326 13.91 -17.96 -7.89
CA ALA A 326 14.75 -18.83 -7.08
C ALA A 326 16.23 -18.63 -7.44
N ASP A 327 16.60 -18.69 -8.72
CA ASP A 327 17.97 -18.45 -9.19
C ASP A 327 18.45 -17.03 -8.82
N LEU A 328 17.57 -16.03 -8.96
CA LEU A 328 17.83 -14.64 -8.60
C LEU A 328 18.08 -14.47 -7.09
N ASN A 329 17.23 -15.06 -6.24
CA ASN A 329 17.38 -14.95 -4.79
C ASN A 329 18.53 -15.84 -4.26
N GLU A 330 18.83 -16.97 -4.89
CA GLU A 330 20.03 -17.76 -4.60
C GLU A 330 21.30 -16.92 -4.77
N ALA A 331 21.36 -16.12 -5.83
CA ALA A 331 22.50 -15.28 -6.18
C ALA A 331 22.66 -14.03 -5.30
N GLN A 332 21.57 -13.47 -4.76
CA GLN A 332 21.67 -12.38 -3.78
C GLN A 332 22.24 -12.88 -2.43
N LEU A 333 22.24 -14.18 -2.19
CA LEU A 333 22.82 -14.82 -1.01
C LEU A 333 24.30 -15.17 -1.23
N VAL A 334 25.13 -14.11 -1.25
CA VAL A 334 26.61 -14.14 -1.28
C VAL A 334 27.22 -15.38 -0.63
N ARG A 335 28.08 -16.09 -1.37
CA ARG A 335 28.81 -17.30 -0.91
C ARG A 335 30.32 -17.11 -0.74
N GLY A 336 30.85 -15.89 -0.94
CA GLY A 336 32.25 -15.58 -0.70
C GLY A 336 32.70 -14.28 -1.36
N ASN A 337 33.38 -14.40 -2.51
CA ASN A 337 33.85 -13.23 -3.27
C ASN A 337 32.67 -12.62 -4.04
N GLU A 338 32.05 -11.62 -3.43
CA GLU A 338 30.81 -10.97 -3.88
C GLU A 338 30.81 -10.64 -5.37
N GLU A 339 31.87 -10.01 -5.88
CA GLU A 339 31.91 -9.58 -7.26
C GLU A 339 31.95 -10.76 -8.25
N LYS A 340 32.69 -11.83 -7.92
CA LYS A 340 32.78 -13.02 -8.79
C LYS A 340 31.45 -13.77 -8.84
N ASP A 341 30.80 -13.96 -7.68
CA ASP A 341 29.52 -14.67 -7.58
C ASP A 341 28.40 -13.89 -8.31
N ILE A 342 28.39 -12.56 -8.17
CA ILE A 342 27.45 -11.68 -8.89
C ILE A 342 27.72 -11.71 -10.39
N ARG A 343 28.98 -11.64 -10.85
CA ARG A 343 29.33 -11.76 -12.29
C ARG A 343 28.87 -13.09 -12.89
N SER A 344 29.07 -14.22 -12.19
CA SER A 344 28.57 -15.53 -12.65
C SER A 344 27.05 -15.54 -12.80
N THR A 345 26.34 -14.92 -11.87
CA THR A 345 24.88 -14.78 -11.92
C THR A 345 24.41 -13.95 -13.10
N ILE A 346 25.05 -12.80 -13.36
CA ILE A 346 24.75 -11.94 -14.51
C ILE A 346 24.88 -12.76 -15.81
N ASP A 347 25.94 -13.55 -15.95
CA ASP A 347 26.12 -14.46 -17.08
C ASP A 347 25.00 -15.51 -17.18
N ASP A 348 24.55 -16.10 -16.06
CA ASP A 348 23.48 -17.11 -16.07
C ASP A 348 22.08 -16.53 -16.35
N LEU A 349 21.75 -15.35 -15.82
CA LEU A 349 20.56 -14.57 -16.20
C LEU A 349 20.57 -14.26 -17.71
N LEU A 350 21.71 -13.79 -18.23
CA LEU A 350 21.91 -13.48 -19.65
C LEU A 350 21.95 -14.73 -20.55
N LYS A 351 22.23 -15.93 -20.01
CA LYS A 351 22.05 -17.22 -20.70
C LYS A 351 20.57 -17.65 -20.70
N MET A 352 19.85 -17.45 -19.59
CA MET A 352 18.42 -17.74 -19.49
C MET A 352 17.61 -16.88 -20.46
N ALA A 353 17.86 -15.56 -20.51
CA ALA A 353 17.17 -14.64 -21.42
C ALA A 353 17.33 -14.99 -22.91
N ARG A 354 18.36 -15.76 -23.28
CA ARG A 354 18.55 -16.24 -24.66
C ARG A 354 17.76 -17.51 -25.00
N ARG A 355 17.34 -18.30 -24.01
CA ARG A 355 16.60 -19.55 -24.23
C ARG A 355 15.12 -19.26 -24.43
N ASP A 356 14.49 -19.81 -25.47
CA ASP A 356 13.14 -19.43 -25.88
C ASP A 356 12.04 -19.75 -24.86
N LYS A 357 12.24 -20.72 -23.97
CA LYS A 357 11.30 -20.97 -22.88
C LYS A 357 11.08 -19.77 -21.95
N TYR A 358 12.02 -18.82 -21.88
CA TYR A 358 11.93 -17.61 -21.06
C TYR A 358 11.45 -16.37 -21.85
N ASP A 359 10.95 -16.51 -23.09
CA ASP A 359 10.55 -15.35 -23.92
C ASP A 359 9.61 -14.38 -23.19
N ALA A 360 8.61 -14.95 -22.49
CA ALA A 360 7.63 -14.23 -21.66
C ALA A 360 8.19 -13.52 -20.41
N TYR A 361 9.49 -13.67 -20.11
CA TYR A 361 10.17 -13.09 -18.95
C TYR A 361 11.56 -12.51 -19.29
N ARG A 362 11.80 -12.22 -20.59
CA ARG A 362 13.09 -11.68 -21.05
C ARG A 362 13.37 -10.30 -20.44
N ASP A 363 12.34 -9.49 -20.28
CA ASP A 363 12.38 -8.20 -19.58
C ASP A 363 12.86 -8.34 -18.12
N LEU A 364 12.17 -9.12 -17.29
CA LEU A 364 12.56 -9.42 -15.91
C LEU A 364 14.03 -9.89 -15.80
N LEU A 365 14.46 -10.81 -16.67
CA LEU A 365 15.82 -11.33 -16.67
C LEU A 365 16.86 -10.26 -17.02
N TYR A 366 16.59 -9.38 -17.99
CA TYR A 366 17.49 -8.27 -18.34
C TYR A 366 17.49 -7.16 -17.28
N TYR A 367 16.33 -6.81 -16.70
CA TYR A 367 16.23 -5.88 -15.56
C TYR A 367 17.01 -6.39 -14.34
N SER A 368 16.87 -7.68 -14.01
CA SER A 368 17.58 -8.30 -12.87
C SER A 368 19.09 -8.35 -13.10
N ALA A 369 19.54 -8.64 -14.32
CA ALA A 369 20.95 -8.55 -14.69
C ALA A 369 21.48 -7.10 -14.55
N ALA A 370 20.71 -6.10 -14.98
CA ALA A 370 21.07 -4.68 -14.84
C ALA A 370 21.21 -4.25 -13.36
N GLN A 371 20.27 -4.66 -12.50
CA GLN A 371 20.32 -4.41 -11.06
C GLN A 371 21.58 -5.01 -10.41
N LEU A 372 21.98 -6.21 -10.81
CA LEU A 372 23.23 -6.83 -10.36
C LEU A 372 24.49 -6.11 -10.91
N GLN A 373 24.45 -5.63 -12.15
CA GLN A 373 25.53 -4.85 -12.74
C GLN A 373 25.75 -3.52 -12.01
N ILE A 374 24.68 -2.84 -11.55
CA ILE A 374 24.80 -1.65 -10.68
C ILE A 374 25.50 -1.97 -9.36
N LYS A 375 25.21 -3.12 -8.71
CA LYS A 375 25.89 -3.53 -7.47
C LYS A 375 27.41 -3.67 -7.63
N ILE A 376 27.88 -4.17 -8.77
CA ILE A 376 29.32 -4.27 -9.10
C ILE A 376 29.88 -3.03 -9.83
N LYS A 377 29.14 -1.92 -9.86
CA LYS A 377 29.49 -0.64 -10.50
C LYS A 377 29.72 -0.70 -12.02
N ASP A 378 29.21 -1.74 -12.69
CA ASP A 378 29.15 -1.86 -14.15
C ASP A 378 27.96 -1.06 -14.71
N THR A 379 28.00 0.27 -14.56
CA THR A 379 26.94 1.16 -15.06
C THR A 379 26.79 1.06 -16.59
N ALA A 380 27.90 0.87 -17.32
CA ALA A 380 27.91 0.78 -18.77
C ALA A 380 27.28 -0.52 -19.31
N GLY A 381 27.40 -1.63 -18.58
CA GLY A 381 26.66 -2.85 -18.84
C GLY A 381 25.21 -2.78 -18.36
N ALA A 382 24.95 -2.20 -17.19
CA ALA A 382 23.61 -2.02 -16.65
C ALA A 382 22.70 -1.24 -17.61
N ILE A 383 23.17 -0.12 -18.19
CA ILE A 383 22.43 0.66 -19.20
C ILE A 383 22.00 -0.23 -20.38
N LYS A 384 22.90 -1.07 -20.90
CA LYS A 384 22.62 -1.98 -22.03
C LYS A 384 21.64 -3.08 -21.65
N SER A 385 21.62 -3.49 -20.38
CA SER A 385 20.68 -4.49 -19.88
C SER A 385 19.29 -3.88 -19.63
N TYR A 386 19.18 -2.67 -19.07
CA TYR A 386 17.90 -1.94 -18.99
C TYR A 386 17.30 -1.66 -20.37
N GLN A 387 18.11 -1.24 -21.35
CA GLN A 387 17.67 -1.08 -22.74
C GLN A 387 17.11 -2.39 -23.31
N LYS A 388 17.79 -3.52 -23.09
CA LYS A 388 17.27 -4.85 -23.49
C LYS A 388 16.01 -5.28 -22.75
N SER A 389 15.80 -4.84 -21.51
CA SER A 389 14.55 -5.08 -20.78
C SER A 389 13.38 -4.37 -21.46
N ILE A 390 13.60 -3.11 -21.85
CA ILE A 390 12.62 -2.30 -22.61
C ILE A 390 12.36 -2.94 -23.98
N ASP A 391 13.41 -3.28 -24.74
CA ASP A 391 13.34 -3.96 -26.05
C ASP A 391 12.65 -5.33 -26.02
N LYS A 392 12.42 -5.90 -24.84
CA LYS A 392 11.85 -7.25 -24.63
C LYS A 392 10.62 -7.24 -23.71
N THR A 393 10.08 -6.06 -23.43
CA THR A 393 8.78 -5.90 -22.78
C THR A 393 7.66 -6.45 -23.67
N ILE A 394 6.71 -7.17 -23.07
CA ILE A 394 5.55 -7.72 -23.79
C ILE A 394 4.27 -7.06 -23.23
N PRO A 395 3.64 -6.13 -23.97
CA PRO A 395 2.38 -5.51 -23.57
C PRO A 395 1.29 -6.57 -23.28
N PRO A 396 0.42 -6.36 -22.26
CA PRO A 396 0.26 -5.14 -21.46
C PRO A 396 1.13 -5.09 -20.19
N ALA A 397 2.07 -6.02 -19.98
CA ALA A 397 2.90 -6.02 -18.77
C ALA A 397 4.01 -4.95 -18.89
N PHE A 398 3.89 -3.86 -18.12
CA PHE A 398 4.83 -2.74 -18.15
C PHE A 398 5.67 -2.56 -16.87
N GLU A 399 5.57 -3.48 -15.90
CA GLU A 399 6.32 -3.42 -14.64
C GLU A 399 7.83 -3.22 -14.85
N TYR A 400 8.50 -4.13 -15.57
CA TYR A 400 9.96 -4.08 -15.79
C TYR A 400 10.38 -3.04 -16.83
N HIS A 401 9.46 -2.65 -17.73
CA HIS A 401 9.60 -1.50 -18.62
C HIS A 401 9.71 -0.20 -17.82
N ASN A 402 8.71 0.08 -17.00
CA ASN A 402 8.62 1.26 -16.16
C ASN A 402 9.79 1.33 -15.16
N LYS A 403 10.09 0.22 -14.46
CA LYS A 403 11.26 0.14 -13.58
C LYS A 403 12.59 0.37 -14.32
N SER A 404 12.74 -0.12 -15.56
CA SER A 404 13.95 0.13 -16.38
C SER A 404 14.07 1.60 -16.82
N TYR A 405 12.97 2.23 -17.25
CA TYR A 405 12.97 3.64 -17.62
C TYR A 405 13.28 4.56 -16.42
N LEU A 406 12.72 4.26 -15.24
CA LEU A 406 13.05 4.97 -14.01
C LEU A 406 14.54 4.85 -13.67
N GLN A 407 15.10 3.63 -13.67
CA GLN A 407 16.51 3.42 -13.37
C GLN A 407 17.46 4.04 -14.40
N LEU A 408 17.10 4.05 -15.70
CA LEU A 408 17.84 4.81 -16.71
C LEU A 408 17.73 6.32 -16.46
N SER A 409 16.56 6.82 -16.05
CA SER A 409 16.37 8.23 -15.69
C SER A 409 17.18 8.63 -14.46
N ASP A 410 17.28 7.78 -13.43
CA ASP A 410 18.14 7.96 -12.26
C ASP A 410 19.63 8.03 -12.63
N ILE A 411 20.07 7.13 -13.52
CA ILE A 411 21.45 7.14 -14.05
C ILE A 411 21.73 8.41 -14.86
N ALA A 412 20.80 8.83 -15.73
CA ALA A 412 20.94 10.07 -16.49
C ALA A 412 20.93 11.32 -15.58
N PHE A 413 20.07 11.33 -14.56
CA PHE A 413 19.96 12.42 -13.59
C PHE A 413 21.23 12.58 -12.75
N SER A 414 21.78 11.48 -12.22
CA SER A 414 23.06 11.49 -11.48
C SER A 414 24.27 11.89 -12.33
N GLN A 415 24.17 11.79 -13.67
CA GLN A 415 25.15 12.29 -14.62
C GLN A 415 24.91 13.75 -15.06
N LYS A 416 24.03 14.51 -14.37
CA LYS A 416 23.55 15.85 -14.76
C LYS A 416 22.89 15.93 -16.15
N GLN A 417 22.50 14.81 -16.76
CA GLN A 417 21.86 14.76 -18.08
C GLN A 417 20.35 14.96 -17.98
N TYR A 418 19.91 16.05 -17.33
CA TYR A 418 18.49 16.29 -16.99
C TYR A 418 17.54 16.19 -18.20
N ARG A 419 17.98 16.65 -19.40
CA ARG A 419 17.22 16.53 -20.65
C ARG A 419 17.02 15.08 -21.12
N HIS A 420 17.99 14.19 -20.87
CA HIS A 420 17.87 12.77 -21.16
C HIS A 420 16.99 12.07 -20.11
N ALA A 421 17.21 12.38 -18.82
CA ALA A 421 16.35 11.92 -17.72
C ALA A 421 14.87 12.29 -17.94
N ALA A 422 14.59 13.51 -18.41
CA ALA A 422 13.25 13.97 -18.79
C ALA A 422 12.62 13.12 -19.93
N SER A 423 13.39 12.76 -20.96
CA SER A 423 12.88 11.87 -22.03
C SER A 423 12.62 10.42 -21.56
N LEU A 424 13.39 9.96 -20.58
CA LEU A 424 13.25 8.61 -20.01
C LEU A 424 12.07 8.52 -19.03
N ILE A 425 11.87 9.53 -18.17
CA ILE A 425 10.70 9.57 -17.27
C ILE A 425 9.40 9.87 -18.03
N ASP A 426 9.46 10.56 -19.17
CA ASP A 426 8.29 10.75 -20.03
C ASP A 426 7.78 9.44 -20.64
N SER A 427 8.69 8.48 -20.87
CA SER A 427 8.40 7.14 -21.39
C SER A 427 7.83 6.16 -20.36
N VAL A 428 7.71 6.56 -19.08
CA VAL A 428 7.10 5.74 -18.02
C VAL A 428 5.58 5.77 -18.14
N GLN A 429 4.95 4.59 -18.18
CA GLN A 429 3.50 4.45 -18.28
C GLN A 429 2.85 4.48 -16.89
N LEU A 430 2.41 5.67 -16.47
CA LEU A 430 1.82 5.90 -15.13
C LEU A 430 0.48 5.19 -14.90
N ALA A 431 -0.19 4.69 -15.94
CA ALA A 431 -1.45 3.93 -15.85
C ALA A 431 -1.24 2.44 -15.49
N ASP A 432 -0.01 2.04 -15.15
CA ASP A 432 0.34 0.71 -14.66
C ASP A 432 0.07 0.58 -13.16
N GLU A 433 -0.71 -0.43 -12.75
CA GLU A 433 -1.02 -0.73 -11.35
C GLU A 433 0.25 -0.89 -10.49
N SER A 434 1.37 -1.35 -11.08
CA SER A 434 2.66 -1.47 -10.38
C SER A 434 3.30 -0.13 -9.98
N MET A 435 2.77 1.00 -10.45
CA MET A 435 3.25 2.36 -10.20
C MET A 435 2.31 3.21 -9.32
N ALA A 436 1.12 2.72 -8.95
CA ALA A 436 0.07 3.49 -8.28
C ALA A 436 0.56 4.20 -7.00
N ASP A 437 1.22 3.47 -6.10
CA ASP A 437 1.79 3.97 -4.83
C ASP A 437 2.83 5.11 -5.01
N LYS A 438 3.31 5.34 -6.24
CA LYS A 438 4.38 6.31 -6.58
C LYS A 438 3.94 7.39 -7.54
N GLN A 439 2.69 7.38 -8.00
CA GLN A 439 2.25 8.26 -9.09
C GLN A 439 2.46 9.75 -8.77
N GLU A 440 2.11 10.20 -7.56
CA GLU A 440 2.26 11.61 -7.14
C GLU A 440 3.73 12.07 -7.10
N GLU A 441 4.65 11.21 -6.62
CA GLU A 441 6.09 11.49 -6.58
C GLU A 441 6.65 11.58 -8.01
N LEU A 442 6.29 10.62 -8.86
CA LEU A 442 6.73 10.55 -10.25
C LEU A 442 6.20 11.70 -11.09
N GLU A 443 4.95 12.14 -10.88
CA GLU A 443 4.37 13.30 -11.57
C GLU A 443 5.07 14.60 -11.18
N LYS A 444 5.31 14.85 -9.90
CA LYS A 444 6.10 16.03 -9.45
C LYS A 444 7.51 16.02 -10.04
N ARG A 445 8.20 14.88 -9.97
CA ARG A 445 9.55 14.72 -10.55
C ARG A 445 9.54 14.92 -12.08
N LYS A 446 8.52 14.40 -12.78
CA LYS A 446 8.32 14.57 -14.22
C LYS A 446 8.07 16.04 -14.58
N GLN A 447 7.24 16.76 -13.81
CA GLN A 447 7.01 18.20 -13.99
C GLN A 447 8.30 19.01 -13.86
N ILE A 448 9.08 18.81 -12.78
CA ILE A 448 10.37 19.50 -12.57
C ILE A 448 11.35 19.21 -13.71
N LEU A 449 11.50 17.94 -14.09
CA LEU A 449 12.38 17.54 -15.19
C LEU A 449 11.94 18.10 -16.55
N HIS A 450 10.64 18.22 -16.82
CA HIS A 450 10.14 18.89 -18.02
C HIS A 450 10.42 20.40 -18.01
N GLN A 451 10.31 21.09 -16.87
CA GLN A 451 10.66 22.52 -16.78
C GLN A 451 12.15 22.75 -17.08
N ILE A 452 13.04 21.96 -16.45
CA ILE A 452 14.49 21.99 -16.70
C ILE A 452 14.79 21.68 -18.18
N ALA A 453 14.25 20.58 -18.71
CA ALA A 453 14.48 20.18 -20.10
C ALA A 453 13.92 21.19 -21.13
N ARG A 454 12.83 21.88 -20.80
CA ARG A 454 12.26 22.97 -21.62
C ARG A 454 13.18 24.19 -21.63
N ARG A 455 13.61 24.67 -20.46
CA ARG A 455 14.48 25.86 -20.37
C ARG A 455 15.89 25.61 -20.89
N ALA A 456 16.50 24.47 -20.56
CA ALA A 456 17.77 24.04 -21.17
C ALA A 456 17.63 23.86 -22.69
N GLY A 457 16.54 23.25 -23.15
CA GLY A 457 16.25 23.10 -24.58
C GLY A 457 16.02 24.42 -25.33
N MET A 458 15.60 25.48 -24.63
CA MET A 458 15.55 26.85 -25.18
C MET A 458 16.96 27.43 -25.34
N VAL A 459 17.81 27.33 -24.31
CA VAL A 459 19.22 27.77 -24.39
C VAL A 459 19.98 27.03 -25.50
N ASP A 460 19.91 25.69 -25.53
CA ASP A 460 20.51 24.83 -26.57
C ASP A 460 20.09 25.26 -27.98
N LYS A 461 18.80 25.55 -28.17
CA LYS A 461 18.21 25.95 -29.45
C LYS A 461 18.71 27.31 -29.89
N GLU A 462 18.62 28.32 -29.02
CA GLU A 462 19.01 29.68 -29.36
C GLU A 462 20.51 29.81 -29.58
N ASP A 463 21.36 29.15 -28.77
CA ASP A 463 22.81 29.10 -29.02
C ASP A 463 23.16 28.38 -30.33
N SER A 464 22.38 27.36 -30.72
CA SER A 464 22.53 26.71 -32.02
C SER A 464 22.14 27.64 -33.17
N LEU A 465 21.02 28.38 -33.05
CA LEU A 465 20.58 29.35 -34.05
C LEU A 465 21.55 30.53 -34.18
N GLN A 466 22.09 31.04 -33.07
CA GLN A 466 23.11 32.08 -33.08
C GLN A 466 24.47 31.59 -33.63
N LYS A 467 24.82 30.31 -33.47
CA LYS A 467 25.98 29.71 -34.17
C LYS A 467 25.75 29.65 -35.67
N LEU A 468 24.55 29.26 -36.12
CA LEU A 468 24.21 29.24 -37.55
C LEU A 468 24.18 30.65 -38.16
N ALA A 469 23.71 31.66 -37.43
CA ALA A 469 23.73 33.06 -37.85
C ALA A 469 25.15 33.63 -38.06
N LYS A 470 26.18 33.00 -37.46
CA LYS A 470 27.59 33.41 -37.55
C LYS A 470 28.40 32.64 -38.61
N LEU A 471 27.78 31.70 -39.34
CA LEU A 471 28.44 30.98 -40.43
C LEU A 471 28.51 31.82 -41.71
N PRO A 472 29.55 31.66 -42.55
CA PRO A 472 29.54 32.14 -43.93
C PRO A 472 28.32 31.60 -44.69
N GLU A 473 27.73 32.41 -45.58
CA GLU A 473 26.46 32.06 -46.22
C GLU A 473 26.52 30.75 -47.02
N ALA A 474 27.64 30.45 -47.68
CA ALA A 474 27.85 29.19 -48.39
C ALA A 474 27.86 27.95 -47.46
N ASP A 475 28.51 28.06 -46.30
CA ASP A 475 28.58 26.97 -45.31
C ASP A 475 27.21 26.76 -44.64
N LEU A 476 26.51 27.85 -44.35
CA LEU A 476 25.14 27.81 -43.84
C LEU A 476 24.20 27.14 -44.84
N GLU A 477 24.24 27.54 -46.11
CA GLU A 477 23.36 26.98 -47.14
C GLU A 477 23.65 25.49 -47.38
N ALA A 478 24.94 25.09 -47.38
CA ALA A 478 25.35 23.69 -47.44
C ALA A 478 24.87 22.88 -46.22
N TYR A 479 24.96 23.45 -45.01
CA TYR A 479 24.44 22.84 -43.78
C TYR A 479 22.92 22.66 -43.84
N LEU A 480 22.17 23.70 -44.23
CA LEU A 480 20.71 23.66 -44.33
C LEU A 480 20.25 22.67 -45.42
N LYS A 481 20.89 22.64 -46.60
CA LYS A 481 20.64 21.63 -47.64
C LYS A 481 20.84 20.21 -47.10
N LYS A 482 21.93 19.97 -46.35
CA LYS A 482 22.23 18.67 -45.70
C LYS A 482 21.23 18.31 -44.59
N LEU A 483 20.72 19.30 -43.85
CA LEU A 483 19.72 19.12 -42.80
C LEU A 483 18.32 18.81 -43.40
N VAL A 484 17.87 19.57 -44.40
CA VAL A 484 16.63 19.30 -45.15
C VAL A 484 16.65 17.90 -45.74
N ARG A 485 17.76 17.48 -46.38
CA ARG A 485 17.90 16.13 -46.94
C ARG A 485 17.76 15.04 -45.88
N ARG A 486 18.32 15.26 -44.68
CA ARG A 486 18.22 14.33 -43.55
C ARG A 486 16.78 14.23 -43.03
N LEU A 487 16.16 15.36 -42.75
CA LEU A 487 14.79 15.44 -42.21
C LEU A 487 13.76 14.90 -43.22
N ARG A 488 13.91 15.16 -44.53
CA ARG A 488 13.07 14.53 -45.57
C ARG A 488 13.22 13.00 -45.57
N LYS A 489 14.46 12.48 -45.44
CA LYS A 489 14.73 11.03 -45.36
C LYS A 489 14.16 10.39 -44.09
N GLU A 490 14.29 11.03 -42.93
CA GLU A 490 13.73 10.58 -41.65
C GLU A 490 12.18 10.55 -41.69
N GLN A 491 11.56 11.46 -42.44
CA GLN A 491 10.12 11.48 -42.71
C GLN A 491 9.67 10.53 -43.85
N GLY A 492 10.59 9.79 -44.48
CA GLY A 492 10.30 8.87 -45.58
C GLY A 492 9.89 9.54 -46.91
N LEU A 493 10.16 10.83 -47.06
CA LEU A 493 9.85 11.61 -48.25
C LEU A 493 10.94 11.44 -49.32
N LYS A 494 10.54 11.42 -50.61
CA LYS A 494 11.49 11.41 -51.72
C LYS A 494 12.16 12.78 -51.91
N GLU A 495 13.34 12.76 -52.50
CA GLU A 495 14.07 13.96 -52.92
C GLU A 495 13.36 14.63 -54.10
N GLU A 496 13.33 15.95 -54.12
CA GLU A 496 13.03 16.71 -55.34
C GLU A 496 14.36 17.07 -56.03
N PRO A 497 14.45 16.94 -57.36
CA PRO A 497 15.67 17.31 -58.07
C PRO A 497 15.85 18.83 -57.97
N VAL A 498 16.94 19.27 -57.34
CA VAL A 498 17.35 20.67 -57.38
C VAL A 498 17.72 20.99 -58.83
N ILE A 499 16.98 21.89 -59.47
CA ILE A 499 17.22 22.29 -60.87
C ILE A 499 18.47 23.17 -60.92
N LEU A 500 19.63 22.52 -60.99
CA LEU A 500 20.89 23.13 -61.41
C LEU A 500 21.15 22.67 -62.86
N THR A 501 20.69 23.48 -63.81
CA THR A 501 21.19 23.40 -65.19
C THR A 501 22.67 23.78 -65.20
N PRO A 502 23.52 22.90 -65.75
CA PRO A 502 24.06 23.22 -67.07
C PRO A 502 23.64 22.21 -68.15
N ILE A 503 23.74 22.65 -69.41
CA ILE A 503 23.40 21.88 -70.60
C ILE A 503 24.56 20.94 -70.95
N ASN A 504 24.29 19.65 -71.17
CA ASN A 504 25.19 18.78 -71.95
C ASN A 504 24.42 17.64 -72.66
N PRO A 505 24.13 17.74 -73.97
CA PRO A 505 23.17 16.87 -74.67
C PRO A 505 23.76 15.53 -75.16
N ALA A 506 24.83 15.03 -74.54
CA ALA A 506 25.65 13.95 -75.11
C ALA A 506 25.36 12.52 -74.59
N VAL A 507 24.52 12.35 -73.55
CA VAL A 507 24.39 11.07 -72.81
C VAL A 507 22.95 10.54 -72.79
N THR A 508 22.40 10.25 -73.98
CA THR A 508 21.03 9.69 -74.15
C THR A 508 20.94 8.55 -75.17
N LYS A 509 22.00 7.73 -75.29
CA LYS A 509 21.96 6.43 -75.99
C LYS A 509 22.58 5.33 -75.13
N PHE A 510 21.98 4.14 -75.20
CA PHE A 510 22.30 2.89 -74.49
C PHE A 510 22.02 2.85 -72.97
N GLY A 511 20.96 2.12 -72.59
CA GLY A 511 20.91 1.39 -71.31
C GLY A 511 19.79 1.73 -70.33
N GLY A 512 18.75 0.89 -70.29
CA GLY A 512 18.02 0.58 -69.04
C GLY A 512 17.06 1.65 -68.49
N VAL A 513 15.77 1.50 -68.82
CA VAL A 513 14.60 2.18 -68.24
C VAL A 513 14.75 2.47 -66.73
N ASN A 514 14.88 3.76 -66.38
CA ASN A 514 14.57 4.25 -65.04
C ASN A 514 14.14 5.73 -65.02
N THR A 515 13.47 6.17 -66.10
CA THR A 515 12.76 7.44 -66.13
C THR A 515 11.53 7.37 -65.22
N THR A 516 11.59 8.01 -64.06
CA THR A 516 10.40 8.48 -63.34
C THR A 516 9.77 9.60 -64.15
N GLY A 517 9.08 9.24 -65.23
CA GLY A 517 8.23 10.16 -65.97
C GLY A 517 7.09 10.62 -65.06
N ASP A 518 6.79 11.91 -65.11
CA ASP A 518 5.58 12.49 -64.53
C ASP A 518 4.35 11.70 -65.02
N ILE A 519 3.43 11.39 -64.11
CA ILE A 519 2.17 10.68 -64.41
C ILE A 519 1.35 11.41 -65.48
N PHE A 520 1.56 12.72 -65.67
CA PHE A 520 0.94 13.56 -66.68
C PHE A 520 1.91 14.01 -67.79
N GLY A 521 3.18 13.60 -67.72
CA GLY A 521 4.25 14.03 -68.62
C GLY A 521 4.45 13.09 -69.81
N GLY A 522 3.82 13.42 -70.95
CA GLY A 522 4.25 12.99 -72.29
C GLY A 522 4.44 11.49 -72.52
N GLY A 523 3.35 10.72 -72.60
CA GLY A 523 3.35 9.31 -73.03
C GLY A 523 3.04 8.28 -71.93
N GLY A 524 2.70 8.74 -70.72
CA GLY A 524 2.29 7.89 -69.60
C GLY A 524 0.78 7.70 -69.50
N ILE A 525 0.32 6.44 -69.50
CA ILE A 525 -1.02 5.98 -69.05
C ILE A 525 -2.23 6.38 -69.93
N THR A 526 -2.42 7.64 -70.32
CA THR A 526 -3.66 8.11 -70.99
C THR A 526 -3.93 7.41 -72.32
N ASP A 527 -2.89 7.23 -73.13
CA ASP A 527 -3.04 6.95 -74.57
C ASP A 527 -3.17 5.45 -74.92
N ARG A 528 -3.29 4.57 -73.92
CA ARG A 528 -3.34 3.09 -74.13
C ARG A 528 -4.64 2.40 -73.76
N SER A 529 -5.65 3.13 -73.28
CA SER A 529 -7.00 2.56 -73.07
C SER A 529 -8.16 3.56 -73.21
N GLY A 530 -7.89 4.87 -73.30
CA GLY A 530 -8.95 5.90 -73.36
C GLY A 530 -9.70 6.12 -72.03
N GLU A 531 -9.42 5.34 -70.99
CA GLU A 531 -10.00 5.52 -69.67
C GLU A 531 -9.45 6.77 -68.97
N TRP A 532 -10.35 7.65 -68.53
CA TRP A 532 -9.98 8.81 -67.72
C TRP A 532 -9.29 8.38 -66.41
N TYR A 533 -8.29 9.15 -65.99
CA TYR A 533 -7.31 8.80 -64.93
C TYR A 533 -7.94 8.22 -63.64
N PHE A 534 -9.09 8.73 -63.19
CA PHE A 534 -9.75 8.26 -61.96
C PHE A 534 -10.58 6.98 -62.14
N TYR A 535 -10.81 6.49 -63.35
CA TYR A 535 -11.41 5.17 -63.58
C TYR A 535 -10.34 4.07 -63.59
N ASN A 536 -9.15 4.35 -64.13
CA ASN A 536 -8.05 3.39 -64.16
C ASN A 536 -7.47 3.13 -62.74
N ALA A 537 -7.80 1.96 -62.16
CA ALA A 537 -7.39 1.60 -60.80
C ALA A 537 -5.86 1.56 -60.62
N ALA A 538 -5.11 1.12 -61.63
CA ALA A 538 -3.65 1.04 -61.58
C ALA A 538 -2.96 2.41 -61.71
N ALA A 539 -3.59 3.39 -62.37
CA ALA A 539 -3.16 4.78 -62.37
C ALA A 539 -3.40 5.42 -61.00
N LYS A 540 -4.63 5.27 -60.47
CA LYS A 540 -5.04 5.76 -59.15
C LYS A 540 -4.14 5.22 -58.03
N ALA A 541 -3.82 3.92 -58.03
CA ALA A 541 -2.93 3.31 -57.05
C ALA A 541 -1.49 3.86 -57.13
N ARG A 542 -0.96 4.11 -58.34
CA ARG A 542 0.35 4.73 -58.53
C ARG A 542 0.38 6.18 -58.07
N GLY A 543 -0.59 7.00 -58.50
CA GLY A 543 -0.69 8.39 -58.08
C GLY A 543 -0.94 8.56 -56.58
N PHE A 544 -1.72 7.67 -55.94
CA PHE A 544 -1.83 7.63 -54.47
C PHE A 544 -0.49 7.32 -53.79
N THR A 545 0.29 6.37 -54.33
CA THR A 545 1.61 6.01 -53.80
C THR A 545 2.63 7.14 -53.99
N GLU A 546 2.59 7.83 -55.13
CA GLU A 546 3.43 8.99 -55.41
C GLU A 546 3.04 10.19 -54.53
N PHE A 547 1.76 10.51 -54.44
CA PHE A 547 1.23 11.51 -53.51
C PHE A 547 1.71 11.24 -52.08
N LYS A 548 1.62 9.98 -51.62
CA LYS A 548 2.07 9.58 -50.28
C LYS A 548 3.60 9.65 -50.09
N THR A 549 4.39 9.54 -51.15
CA THR A 549 5.87 9.66 -51.08
C THR A 549 6.40 11.08 -51.32
N LYS A 550 5.61 11.96 -51.95
CA LYS A 550 5.93 13.40 -52.08
C LYS A 550 5.33 14.25 -50.95
N TRP A 551 4.12 13.94 -50.48
CA TRP A 551 3.36 14.72 -49.51
C TRP A 551 3.00 13.96 -48.22
N GLY A 552 3.37 12.70 -48.05
CA GLY A 552 3.08 11.92 -46.84
C GLY A 552 1.59 11.58 -46.66
N LYS A 553 1.16 11.34 -45.41
CA LYS A 553 -0.27 11.30 -45.07
C LYS A 553 -0.80 12.74 -44.98
N ARG A 554 -1.98 13.00 -45.57
CA ARG A 554 -2.71 14.28 -45.50
C ARG A 554 -4.21 13.98 -45.33
N PRO A 555 -4.94 14.68 -44.43
CA PRO A 555 -6.39 14.60 -44.36
C PRO A 555 -7.03 15.39 -45.53
N ASN A 556 -8.28 15.07 -45.84
CA ASN A 556 -9.05 15.77 -46.86
C ASN A 556 -9.62 17.09 -46.31
N VAL A 557 -8.83 18.15 -46.35
CA VAL A 557 -9.18 19.50 -45.89
C VAL A 557 -8.75 20.55 -46.90
N ASP A 558 -9.40 21.70 -46.89
CA ASP A 558 -8.97 22.85 -47.68
C ASP A 558 -7.53 23.23 -47.35
N ASN A 559 -6.79 23.66 -48.38
CA ASN A 559 -5.37 23.99 -48.27
C ASN A 559 -4.45 22.84 -47.83
N TRP A 560 -4.83 21.56 -47.98
CA TRP A 560 -4.05 20.38 -47.54
C TRP A 560 -2.54 20.35 -47.92
N ARG A 561 -2.13 21.08 -48.96
CA ARG A 561 -0.71 21.25 -49.33
C ARG A 561 0.08 21.98 -48.24
N ARG A 562 -0.55 22.95 -47.56
CA ARG A 562 0.02 23.74 -46.46
C ARG A 562 -0.18 23.02 -45.13
N MET A 563 0.89 22.50 -44.54
CA MET A 563 0.83 21.77 -43.25
C MET A 563 0.28 22.61 -42.09
N GLY A 564 0.45 23.94 -42.12
CA GLY A 564 -0.19 24.84 -41.15
C GLY A 564 -1.73 24.73 -41.16
N ALA A 565 -2.36 24.76 -42.34
CA ALA A 565 -3.81 24.69 -42.49
C ALA A 565 -4.38 23.28 -42.20
N VAL A 566 -3.58 22.24 -42.47
CA VAL A 566 -3.87 20.87 -42.03
C VAL A 566 -3.93 20.82 -40.50
N ASN A 567 -2.90 21.34 -39.82
CA ASN A 567 -2.80 21.26 -38.37
C ASN A 567 -3.82 22.15 -37.64
N SER A 568 -4.14 23.34 -38.15
CA SER A 568 -5.17 24.21 -37.55
C SER A 568 -6.53 23.53 -37.52
N ASN A 569 -6.94 22.94 -38.65
CA ASN A 569 -8.22 22.26 -38.77
C ASN A 569 -8.25 20.96 -37.95
N LEU A 570 -7.09 20.27 -37.80
CA LEU A 570 -6.98 19.09 -36.94
C LEU A 570 -7.13 19.46 -35.45
N SER A 571 -6.56 20.59 -35.00
CA SER A 571 -6.76 21.08 -33.63
C SER A 571 -8.20 21.54 -33.34
N SER A 572 -9.01 21.84 -34.36
CA SER A 572 -10.45 22.09 -34.19
C SER A 572 -11.30 20.82 -34.04
N PHE A 573 -10.77 19.65 -34.40
CA PHE A 573 -11.45 18.35 -34.28
C PHE A 573 -11.02 17.53 -33.06
N ALA A 574 -9.88 17.87 -32.43
CA ALA A 574 -9.41 17.23 -31.20
C ALA A 574 -9.96 17.96 -29.96
N GLY A 575 -11.23 17.70 -29.62
CA GLY A 575 -11.90 18.37 -28.50
C GLY A 575 -11.32 18.02 -27.12
N GLY A 576 -10.91 19.05 -26.39
CA GLY A 576 -10.55 19.00 -24.97
C GLY A 576 -10.60 20.42 -24.38
N GLN A 577 -11.37 20.61 -23.30
CA GLN A 577 -11.57 21.92 -22.66
C GLN A 577 -10.53 22.17 -21.55
N GLY A 578 -10.15 23.44 -21.38
CA GLY A 578 -9.46 23.95 -20.19
C GLY A 578 -7.93 23.86 -20.24
N GLU A 579 -7.26 24.94 -20.67
CA GLU A 579 -6.72 25.93 -19.72
C GLU A 579 -6.11 27.14 -20.46
N ASN A 580 -5.74 28.17 -19.70
CA ASN A 580 -5.36 29.48 -20.23
C ASN A 580 -4.08 29.45 -21.07
N LYS A 581 -4.09 30.23 -22.16
CA LYS A 581 -2.88 30.71 -22.84
C LYS A 581 -2.86 32.23 -22.73
N GLU A 582 -2.11 32.71 -21.75
CA GLU A 582 -1.54 34.06 -21.83
C GLU A 582 -0.52 34.14 -22.97
N ASP A 583 -0.12 35.36 -23.30
CA ASP A 583 0.47 35.66 -24.59
C ASP A 583 1.80 34.95 -24.87
N SER A 584 1.90 34.45 -26.10
CA SER A 584 3.15 34.04 -26.72
C SER A 584 2.99 34.21 -28.22
N ALA A 585 3.09 35.46 -28.66
CA ALA A 585 3.09 35.86 -30.07
C ALA A 585 4.37 35.40 -30.78
N TYR A 586 4.51 34.08 -30.94
CA TYR A 586 5.55 33.44 -31.74
C TYR A 586 4.88 32.60 -32.82
N ASP A 587 4.92 33.12 -34.05
CA ASP A 587 4.25 32.53 -35.20
C ASP A 587 4.75 31.10 -35.48
N LYS A 588 3.83 30.16 -35.68
CA LYS A 588 4.14 28.78 -36.04
C LYS A 588 4.39 28.70 -37.54
N SER A 589 5.58 29.13 -37.95
CA SER A 589 6.14 29.13 -39.30
C SER A 589 6.37 27.72 -39.89
N ASN A 590 5.33 26.87 -39.88
CA ASN A 590 5.24 25.56 -40.51
C ASN A 590 5.12 25.67 -42.04
N GLY A 591 6.14 26.27 -42.65
CA GLY A 591 6.37 26.22 -44.09
C GLY A 591 6.72 24.81 -44.56
N GLU A 592 6.96 24.69 -45.86
CA GLU A 592 7.50 23.46 -46.44
C GLU A 592 8.92 23.19 -45.90
N LEU A 593 9.36 21.92 -45.91
CA LEU A 593 10.70 21.55 -45.48
C LEU A 593 11.73 21.91 -46.56
N THR A 594 12.02 23.22 -46.67
CA THR A 594 12.93 23.88 -47.62
C THR A 594 14.07 24.58 -46.87
N VAL A 595 15.07 25.03 -47.61
CA VAL A 595 16.20 25.79 -47.05
C VAL A 595 15.71 27.13 -46.49
N ASP A 596 14.81 27.81 -47.21
CA ASP A 596 14.35 29.16 -46.87
C ASP A 596 13.45 29.18 -45.63
N ALA A 597 12.59 28.18 -45.45
CA ALA A 597 11.76 28.05 -44.24
C ALA A 597 12.59 27.80 -42.97
N LEU A 598 13.74 27.12 -43.09
CA LEU A 598 14.71 26.99 -42.00
C LEU A 598 15.53 28.27 -41.80
N LYS A 599 15.96 28.92 -42.89
CA LYS A 599 16.73 30.18 -42.86
C LYS A 599 15.92 31.32 -42.23
N ALA A 600 14.61 31.38 -42.45
CA ALA A 600 13.71 32.38 -41.88
C ALA A 600 13.67 32.40 -40.33
N ASN A 601 14.01 31.28 -39.68
CA ASN A 601 14.01 31.13 -38.22
C ASN A 601 15.39 31.39 -37.58
N ILE A 602 16.38 31.87 -38.34
CA ILE A 602 17.74 32.17 -37.85
C ILE A 602 17.87 33.69 -37.56
N PRO A 603 18.41 34.10 -36.40
CA PRO A 603 18.49 35.51 -36.01
C PRO A 603 19.66 36.21 -36.70
N PHE A 604 19.45 36.73 -37.92
CA PHE A 604 20.46 37.52 -38.64
C PHE A 604 20.45 39.01 -38.27
N THR A 605 19.29 39.57 -37.95
CA THR A 605 19.19 41.01 -37.63
C THR A 605 19.52 41.28 -36.15
N PRO A 606 20.03 42.49 -35.80
CA PRO A 606 20.25 42.87 -34.41
C PRO A 606 19.00 42.76 -33.53
N ALA A 607 17.80 43.01 -34.08
CA ALA A 607 16.54 42.87 -33.37
C ALA A 607 16.21 41.40 -33.05
N GLN A 608 16.38 40.48 -34.02
CA GLN A 608 16.19 39.04 -33.78
C GLN A 608 17.26 38.47 -32.82
N LEU A 609 18.51 38.95 -32.92
CA LEU A 609 19.57 38.59 -31.98
C LEU A 609 19.26 39.07 -30.56
N LYS A 610 18.64 40.25 -30.40
CA LYS A 610 18.15 40.69 -29.09
C LYS A 610 17.08 39.74 -28.55
N ILE A 611 16.04 39.43 -29.33
CA ILE A 611 14.97 38.50 -28.90
C ILE A 611 15.54 37.12 -28.52
N SER A 612 16.52 36.62 -29.27
CA SER A 612 17.23 35.37 -28.98
C SER A 612 18.02 35.47 -27.65
N ASN A 613 18.73 36.58 -27.41
CA ASN A 613 19.44 36.83 -26.16
C ASN A 613 18.50 36.98 -24.95
N ASP A 614 17.43 37.78 -25.07
CA ASP A 614 16.41 37.98 -24.04
C ASP A 614 15.72 36.62 -23.69
N THR A 615 15.59 35.71 -24.67
CA THR A 615 15.10 34.33 -24.48
C THR A 615 16.11 33.45 -23.73
N ILE A 616 17.41 33.62 -23.98
CA ILE A 616 18.46 32.87 -23.27
C ILE A 616 18.60 33.39 -21.83
N SER A 617 18.64 34.70 -21.58
CA SER A 617 18.83 35.24 -20.23
C SER A 617 17.69 34.85 -19.29
N SER A 618 16.44 35.01 -19.74
CA SER A 618 15.26 34.53 -19.02
C SER A 618 15.27 33.01 -18.80
N SER A 619 15.69 32.22 -19.80
CA SER A 619 15.78 30.76 -19.64
C SER A 619 16.89 30.31 -18.69
N LEU A 620 18.01 31.04 -18.62
CA LEU A 620 19.09 30.79 -17.64
C LEU A 620 18.67 31.18 -16.22
N PHE A 621 17.93 32.29 -16.07
CA PHE A 621 17.41 32.73 -14.77
C PHE A 621 16.42 31.71 -14.19
N ASP A 622 15.49 31.24 -15.02
CA ASP A 622 14.55 30.19 -14.66
C ASP A 622 15.26 28.87 -14.35
N LEU A 623 16.29 28.48 -15.12
CA LEU A 623 17.09 27.28 -14.80
C LEU A 623 17.73 27.37 -13.43
N GLY A 624 18.40 28.49 -13.13
CA GLY A 624 18.99 28.72 -11.81
C GLY A 624 17.94 28.61 -10.70
N SER A 625 16.77 29.22 -10.92
CA SER A 625 15.66 29.22 -9.95
C SER A 625 15.08 27.82 -9.72
N ILE A 626 14.95 27.00 -10.76
CA ILE A 626 14.46 25.61 -10.64
C ILE A 626 15.51 24.73 -9.95
N TYR A 627 16.80 24.87 -10.27
CA TYR A 627 17.87 24.14 -9.58
C TYR A 627 17.94 24.52 -8.09
N GLU A 628 17.81 25.80 -7.76
CA GLU A 628 17.84 26.32 -6.38
C GLU A 628 16.60 25.89 -5.57
N ASN A 629 15.39 26.09 -6.10
CA ASN A 629 14.14 25.95 -5.34
C ASN A 629 13.44 24.59 -5.49
N SER A 630 13.74 23.81 -6.54
CA SER A 630 13.07 22.51 -6.79
C SER A 630 13.99 21.30 -6.69
N LEU A 631 15.32 21.46 -6.77
CA LEU A 631 16.29 20.37 -6.64
C LEU A 631 17.35 20.58 -5.54
N GLU A 632 17.44 21.79 -4.95
CA GLU A 632 18.48 22.20 -4.00
C GLU A 632 19.93 21.98 -4.50
N ASP A 633 20.13 21.82 -5.81
CA ASP A 633 21.47 21.72 -6.43
C ASP A 633 22.04 23.14 -6.62
N TYR A 634 22.48 23.73 -5.51
CA TYR A 634 23.07 25.05 -5.47
C TYR A 634 24.31 25.20 -6.39
N ASN A 635 24.97 24.09 -6.75
CA ASN A 635 26.08 24.12 -7.71
C ASN A 635 25.55 24.27 -9.14
N ALA A 636 24.56 23.47 -9.56
CA ALA A 636 23.91 23.63 -10.86
C ALA A 636 23.18 24.99 -11.00
N ALA A 637 22.59 25.48 -9.90
CA ALA A 637 22.00 26.82 -9.84
C ALA A 637 23.06 27.91 -10.08
N ALA A 638 24.18 27.85 -9.36
CA ALA A 638 25.29 28.78 -9.55
C ALA A 638 25.90 28.68 -10.96
N GLU A 639 26.09 27.47 -11.51
CA GLU A 639 26.55 27.26 -12.90
C GLU A 639 25.63 27.95 -13.94
N ALA A 640 24.31 27.95 -13.72
CA ALA A 640 23.34 28.63 -14.59
C ALA A 640 23.35 30.16 -14.41
N TYR A 641 23.42 30.64 -13.17
CA TYR A 641 23.47 32.07 -12.87
C TYR A 641 24.81 32.73 -13.26
N GLU A 642 25.94 32.03 -13.14
CA GLU A 642 27.23 32.51 -13.66
C GLU A 642 27.19 32.63 -15.19
N GLN A 643 26.55 31.68 -15.89
CA GLN A 643 26.35 31.79 -17.34
C GLN A 643 25.47 32.98 -17.73
N LEU A 644 24.43 33.31 -16.94
CA LEU A 644 23.63 34.52 -17.16
C LEU A 644 24.50 35.77 -16.98
N TYR A 645 25.14 35.92 -15.82
CA TYR A 645 25.94 37.10 -15.47
C TYR A 645 27.07 37.36 -16.48
N ASN A 646 27.83 36.31 -16.84
CA ASN A 646 28.97 36.42 -17.76
C ASN A 646 28.56 36.71 -19.22
N ARG A 647 27.32 36.39 -19.62
CA ARG A 647 26.82 36.62 -20.99
C ARG A 647 26.03 37.92 -21.12
N PHE A 648 25.28 38.29 -20.08
CA PHE A 648 24.28 39.37 -20.14
C PHE A 648 24.36 40.28 -18.89
N PRO A 649 25.51 40.93 -18.61
CA PRO A 649 25.72 41.71 -17.37
C PRO A 649 24.80 42.95 -17.21
N ASN A 650 24.00 43.27 -18.23
CA ASN A 650 23.02 44.36 -18.24
C ASN A 650 21.55 43.85 -18.27
N ASP A 651 21.29 42.56 -18.01
CA ASP A 651 19.94 42.02 -17.91
C ASP A 651 19.18 42.61 -16.69
N SER A 652 17.86 42.76 -16.82
CA SER A 652 17.00 43.33 -15.76
C SER A 652 17.07 42.56 -14.43
N ASN A 653 17.40 41.27 -14.48
CA ASN A 653 17.42 40.38 -13.33
C ASN A 653 18.81 40.26 -12.69
N ILE A 654 19.81 41.06 -13.10
CA ILE A 654 21.19 40.92 -12.59
C ILE A 654 21.29 41.14 -11.08
N SER A 655 20.55 42.10 -10.50
CA SER A 655 20.55 42.28 -9.03
C SER A 655 19.95 41.08 -8.27
N ALA A 656 19.02 40.34 -8.88
CA ALA A 656 18.50 39.09 -8.32
C ALA A 656 19.52 37.96 -8.55
N THR A 657 20.06 37.83 -9.76
CA THR A 657 21.08 36.84 -10.14
C THR A 657 22.30 36.88 -9.21
N LEU A 658 22.79 38.08 -8.86
CA LEU A 658 23.91 38.27 -7.94
C LEU A 658 23.57 37.90 -6.48
N PHE A 659 22.32 38.12 -6.06
CA PHE A 659 21.83 37.69 -4.74
C PHE A 659 21.70 36.16 -4.67
N ASN A 660 21.12 35.54 -5.69
CA ASN A 660 20.99 34.09 -5.80
C ASN A 660 22.37 33.41 -5.95
N LEU A 661 23.35 34.03 -6.63
CA LEU A 661 24.76 33.56 -6.67
C LEU A 661 25.41 33.60 -5.29
N TYR A 662 25.27 34.71 -4.56
CA TYR A 662 25.70 34.81 -3.16
C TYR A 662 25.08 33.69 -2.30
N TYR A 663 23.76 33.52 -2.37
CA TYR A 663 23.03 32.52 -1.58
C TYR A 663 23.39 31.08 -1.96
N CYS A 664 23.46 30.75 -3.25
CA CYS A 664 23.87 29.43 -3.73
C CYS A 664 25.29 29.09 -3.28
N TYR A 665 26.25 30.02 -3.38
CA TYR A 665 27.62 29.77 -2.93
C TYR A 665 27.76 29.73 -1.40
N LEU A 666 26.95 30.49 -0.65
CA LEU A 666 26.84 30.35 0.80
C LEU A 666 26.35 28.95 1.19
N LYS A 667 25.32 28.44 0.52
CA LYS A 667 24.73 27.11 0.75
C LYS A 667 25.63 25.96 0.30
N ALA A 668 26.36 26.13 -0.80
CA ALA A 668 27.39 25.20 -1.26
C ALA A 668 28.68 25.25 -0.43
N GLY A 669 28.78 26.12 0.59
CA GLY A 669 29.94 26.26 1.48
C GLY A 669 31.14 27.00 0.87
N ASN A 670 31.05 27.50 -0.36
CA ASN A 670 32.10 28.28 -1.00
C ASN A 670 32.01 29.75 -0.58
N LYS A 671 32.54 30.03 0.62
CA LYS A 671 32.51 31.39 1.19
C LYS A 671 33.24 32.42 0.33
N GLU A 672 34.33 32.07 -0.34
CA GLU A 672 35.11 32.99 -1.18
C GLU A 672 34.27 33.54 -2.35
N LYS A 673 33.61 32.67 -3.12
CA LYS A 673 32.68 33.10 -4.17
C LYS A 673 31.45 33.80 -3.62
N SER A 674 30.94 33.37 -2.47
CA SER A 674 29.80 34.01 -1.79
C SER A 674 30.10 35.47 -1.43
N ASP A 675 31.20 35.74 -0.73
CA ASP A 675 31.63 37.08 -0.35
C ASP A 675 31.98 37.94 -1.59
N TYR A 676 32.54 37.35 -2.66
CA TYR A 676 32.76 38.03 -3.94
C TYR A 676 31.44 38.55 -4.56
N TYR A 677 30.44 37.69 -4.76
CA TYR A 677 29.17 38.11 -5.38
C TYR A 677 28.36 39.05 -4.50
N LYS A 678 28.43 38.88 -3.17
CA LYS A 678 27.90 39.84 -2.19
C LYS A 678 28.53 41.22 -2.35
N HIS A 679 29.87 41.33 -2.39
CA HIS A 679 30.55 42.61 -2.59
C HIS A 679 30.29 43.21 -3.97
N LEU A 680 30.06 42.38 -5.00
CA LEU A 680 29.68 42.82 -6.33
C LEU A 680 28.29 43.48 -6.31
N LEU A 681 27.30 42.84 -5.68
CA LEU A 681 25.96 43.40 -5.45
C LEU A 681 25.99 44.68 -4.61
N GLN A 682 26.75 44.68 -3.50
CA GLN A 682 26.94 45.84 -2.62
C GLN A 682 27.60 47.04 -3.32
N ASN A 683 28.44 46.82 -4.33
CA ASN A 683 29.10 47.90 -5.06
C ASN A 683 28.30 48.37 -6.27
N GLN A 684 27.71 47.46 -7.05
CA GLN A 684 27.05 47.77 -8.32
C GLN A 684 25.54 48.08 -8.18
N HIS A 685 24.86 47.53 -7.16
CA HIS A 685 23.39 47.61 -7.02
C HIS A 685 22.94 48.05 -5.60
N LYS A 686 23.60 49.10 -5.08
CA LYS A 686 23.43 49.63 -3.71
C LYS A 686 21.97 49.84 -3.28
N GLU A 687 21.12 50.34 -4.17
CA GLU A 687 19.73 50.67 -3.85
C GLU A 687 18.75 49.49 -4.00
N SER A 688 19.20 48.35 -4.54
CA SER A 688 18.35 47.20 -4.80
C SER A 688 17.74 46.62 -3.52
N VAL A 689 16.54 46.03 -3.65
CA VAL A 689 15.86 45.33 -2.54
C VAL A 689 16.76 44.21 -1.99
N TYR A 690 17.47 43.50 -2.87
CA TYR A 690 18.39 42.42 -2.52
C TYR A 690 19.61 42.88 -1.70
N ASN A 691 20.18 44.05 -2.01
CA ASN A 691 21.26 44.60 -1.18
C ASN A 691 20.74 45.01 0.22
N LYS A 692 19.51 45.53 0.28
CA LYS A 692 18.83 45.88 1.54
C LYS A 692 18.51 44.65 2.38
N THR A 693 18.10 43.52 1.79
CA THR A 693 17.82 42.28 2.55
C THR A 693 19.10 41.62 3.10
N ILE A 694 20.22 41.58 2.35
CA ILE A 694 21.51 41.13 2.91
C ILE A 694 21.90 42.01 4.11
N THR A 695 21.85 43.34 3.93
CA THR A 695 22.25 44.28 4.98
C THR A 695 21.38 44.17 6.24
N ALA A 696 20.06 43.93 6.09
CA ALA A 696 19.13 43.72 7.21
C ALA A 696 19.30 42.36 7.91
N TYR A 697 19.70 41.31 7.17
CA TYR A 697 20.03 40.01 7.75
C TYR A 697 21.30 40.10 8.61
N GLU A 698 22.36 40.72 8.06
CA GLU A 698 23.68 40.80 8.71
C GLU A 698 23.74 41.77 9.90
N SER A 699 22.81 42.74 9.99
CA SER A 699 22.69 43.64 11.14
C SER A 699 21.84 43.07 12.28
N GLY A 700 21.40 41.81 12.19
CA GLY A 700 20.65 41.11 13.24
C GLY A 700 19.19 41.56 13.41
N THR A 701 18.76 42.61 12.71
CA THR A 701 17.39 43.14 12.69
C THR A 701 16.43 42.28 11.84
N SER A 702 16.56 40.95 11.96
CA SER A 702 15.61 39.96 11.41
C SER A 702 14.32 39.86 12.22
N GLN A 703 13.75 41.01 12.58
CA GLN A 703 12.31 41.15 12.74
C GLN A 703 11.82 42.07 11.63
N THR A 704 11.02 41.52 10.72
CA THR A 704 10.19 42.35 9.85
C THR A 704 9.35 43.26 10.75
N GLN A 705 9.52 44.58 10.61
CA GLN A 705 8.54 45.53 11.13
C GLN A 705 7.23 45.25 10.39
N LYS A 706 6.38 44.43 11.01
CA LYS A 706 5.02 44.17 10.54
C LYS A 706 4.35 45.53 10.39
N SER A 707 3.64 45.74 9.27
CA SER A 707 2.86 46.97 9.10
C SER A 707 1.94 47.17 10.31
N PRO A 708 1.72 48.41 10.80
CA PRO A 708 0.79 48.66 11.90
C PRO A 708 -0.59 48.04 11.67
N VAL A 709 -1.01 47.94 10.41
CA VAL A 709 -2.24 47.26 9.98
C VAL A 709 -2.18 45.75 10.21
N THR A 710 -1.04 45.11 9.97
CA THR A 710 -0.80 43.68 10.26
C THR A 710 -0.81 43.40 11.77
N GLN A 711 -0.34 44.35 12.59
CA GLN A 711 -0.39 44.22 14.06
C GLN A 711 -1.85 44.27 14.55
N LYS A 712 -2.63 45.30 14.16
CA LYS A 712 -4.07 45.41 14.46
C LYS A 712 -4.85 44.16 14.02
N TYR A 713 -4.59 43.62 12.83
CA TYR A 713 -5.24 42.37 12.38
C TYR A 713 -4.81 41.13 13.17
N GLU A 714 -3.57 41.04 13.65
CA GLU A 714 -3.16 39.94 14.54
C GLU A 714 -3.83 40.02 15.91
N GLU A 715 -4.10 41.22 16.42
CA GLU A 715 -4.84 41.46 17.67
C GLU A 715 -6.31 41.05 17.53
N ILE A 716 -7.01 41.51 16.48
CA ILE A 716 -8.39 41.08 16.15
C ILE A 716 -8.48 39.56 16.02
N TYR A 717 -7.52 38.96 15.32
CA TYR A 717 -7.44 37.51 15.12
C TYR A 717 -7.21 36.76 16.45
N ASP A 718 -6.35 37.26 17.33
CA ASP A 718 -6.11 36.65 18.64
C ASP A 718 -7.30 36.82 19.60
N LEU A 719 -8.09 37.91 19.47
CA LEU A 719 -9.38 38.07 20.14
C LEU A 719 -10.40 37.03 19.65
N MET A 720 -10.56 36.84 18.33
CA MET A 720 -11.43 35.81 17.75
C MET A 720 -11.08 34.41 18.25
N LEU A 721 -9.79 34.03 18.22
CA LEU A 721 -9.34 32.74 18.75
C LEU A 721 -9.65 32.59 20.25
N SER A 722 -9.53 33.67 21.04
CA SER A 722 -9.80 33.64 22.49
C SER A 722 -11.29 33.63 22.87
N GLY A 723 -12.20 33.59 21.89
CA GLY A 723 -13.65 33.58 22.12
C GLY A 723 -14.28 34.95 22.37
N LYS A 724 -13.51 36.04 22.26
CA LYS A 724 -13.96 37.43 22.52
C LYS A 724 -14.61 38.05 21.29
N PHE A 725 -15.60 37.37 20.74
CA PHE A 725 -16.16 37.65 19.41
C PHE A 725 -16.74 39.07 19.27
N ASP A 726 -17.48 39.57 20.26
CA ASP A 726 -18.09 40.90 20.19
C ASP A 726 -17.04 42.02 20.11
N GLN A 727 -15.99 41.92 20.94
CA GLN A 727 -14.84 42.82 20.91
C GLN A 727 -14.06 42.72 19.59
N ALA A 728 -13.87 41.50 19.09
CA ALA A 728 -13.16 41.28 17.84
C ALA A 728 -13.93 41.86 16.63
N LEU A 729 -15.26 41.75 16.60
CA LEU A 729 -16.10 42.33 15.55
C LEU A 729 -16.17 43.87 15.64
N GLU A 730 -16.15 44.44 16.85
CA GLU A 730 -16.10 45.89 17.04
C GLU A 730 -14.75 46.48 16.56
N GLU A 731 -13.62 45.88 16.96
CA GLU A 731 -12.29 46.29 16.49
C GLU A 731 -12.10 46.03 14.99
N LYS A 732 -12.63 44.91 14.46
CA LYS A 732 -12.67 44.63 13.02
C LYS A 732 -13.31 45.79 12.25
N LYS A 733 -14.46 46.30 12.71
CA LYS A 733 -15.17 47.42 12.08
C LYS A 733 -14.39 48.74 12.15
N LYS A 734 -13.69 49.02 13.25
CA LYS A 734 -12.82 50.21 13.37
C LYS A 734 -11.66 50.15 12.35
N VAL A 735 -11.05 48.98 12.19
CA VAL A 735 -9.96 48.75 11.23
C VAL A 735 -10.44 48.75 9.77
N GLU A 736 -11.69 48.34 9.51
CA GLU A 736 -12.37 48.50 8.22
C GLU A 736 -12.53 49.96 7.81
N GLU A 737 -13.00 50.81 8.73
CA GLU A 737 -13.19 52.25 8.51
C GLU A 737 -11.85 52.99 8.31
N GLU A 738 -10.77 52.49 8.93
CA GLU A 738 -9.42 53.08 8.86
C GLU A 738 -8.59 52.62 7.64
N TYR A 739 -8.76 51.37 7.16
CA TYR A 739 -7.94 50.80 6.06
C TYR A 739 -8.73 50.06 4.95
N PRO A 740 -9.64 50.73 4.20
CA PRO A 740 -10.54 50.08 3.23
C PRO A 740 -9.87 49.26 2.11
N ASN A 741 -8.61 49.56 1.77
CA ASN A 741 -7.88 48.91 0.67
C ASN A 741 -7.11 47.64 1.06
N ASN A 742 -7.00 47.28 2.35
CA ASN A 742 -6.26 46.09 2.76
C ASN A 742 -7.19 44.85 2.78
N LYS A 743 -7.30 44.17 1.63
CA LYS A 743 -8.14 42.97 1.48
C LYS A 743 -7.62 41.79 2.32
N TRP A 744 -8.16 41.67 3.53
CA TRP A 744 -8.31 40.50 4.41
C TRP A 744 -7.34 39.31 4.26
N ASN A 745 -6.72 38.93 5.38
CA ASN A 745 -6.14 37.59 5.48
C ASN A 745 -7.25 36.52 5.49
N PRO A 746 -7.24 35.52 4.57
CA PRO A 746 -8.20 34.42 4.55
C PRO A 746 -8.37 33.66 5.88
N GLN A 747 -7.31 33.63 6.71
CA GLN A 747 -7.34 32.99 8.03
C GLN A 747 -8.37 33.62 8.97
N LEU A 748 -8.56 34.94 8.91
CA LEU A 748 -9.52 35.66 9.74
C LEU A 748 -10.96 35.44 9.23
N LEU A 749 -11.16 35.50 7.92
CA LEU A 749 -12.46 35.21 7.28
C LEU A 749 -12.92 33.77 7.58
N TYR A 750 -12.01 32.78 7.55
CA TYR A 750 -12.39 31.38 7.81
C TYR A 750 -12.82 31.16 9.28
N ILE A 751 -12.15 31.82 10.22
CA ILE A 751 -12.51 31.83 11.65
C ILE A 751 -13.86 32.52 11.86
N GLU A 752 -14.10 33.66 11.22
CA GLU A 752 -15.38 34.38 11.24
C GLU A 752 -16.53 33.54 10.66
N ALA A 753 -16.31 32.86 9.54
CA ALA A 753 -17.28 31.92 8.98
C ALA A 753 -17.66 30.84 10.00
N ILE A 754 -16.68 30.18 10.62
CA ILE A 754 -16.91 29.15 11.65
C ILE A 754 -17.74 29.70 12.83
N TYR A 755 -17.49 30.93 13.28
CA TYR A 755 -18.29 31.60 14.31
C TYR A 755 -19.77 31.76 13.88
N HIS A 756 -20.02 32.21 12.65
CA HIS A 756 -21.39 32.29 12.11
C HIS A 756 -22.06 30.91 12.01
N ILE A 757 -21.33 29.86 11.63
CA ILE A 757 -21.85 28.48 11.53
C ILE A 757 -22.32 27.95 12.90
N ARG A 758 -21.53 28.14 13.97
CA ARG A 758 -21.97 27.76 15.34
C ARG A 758 -23.26 28.48 15.69
N ASN A 759 -23.34 29.78 15.40
CA ASN A 759 -24.47 30.62 15.76
C ASN A 759 -25.68 30.45 14.80
N HIS A 760 -25.69 29.44 13.91
CA HIS A 760 -26.73 29.20 12.89
C HIS A 760 -26.99 30.37 11.93
N HIS A 761 -26.02 31.28 11.77
CA HIS A 761 -26.07 32.41 10.85
C HIS A 761 -25.57 31.99 9.45
N ASP A 762 -26.13 30.92 8.90
CA ASP A 762 -25.58 30.23 7.73
C ASP A 762 -25.55 31.10 6.46
N SER A 763 -26.40 32.11 6.35
CA SER A 763 -26.35 33.12 5.26
C SER A 763 -25.11 34.01 5.35
N LEU A 764 -24.74 34.47 6.55
CA LEU A 764 -23.53 35.25 6.79
C LEU A 764 -22.28 34.36 6.64
N ALA A 765 -22.33 33.12 7.14
CA ALA A 765 -21.26 32.14 6.94
C ALA A 765 -20.97 31.92 5.45
N ASN A 766 -21.99 31.64 4.64
CA ASN A 766 -21.84 31.45 3.19
C ASN A 766 -21.26 32.70 2.50
N HIS A 767 -21.70 33.91 2.85
CA HIS A 767 -21.14 35.16 2.31
C HIS A 767 -19.64 35.33 2.63
N VAL A 768 -19.23 35.00 3.86
CA VAL A 768 -17.81 35.08 4.27
C VAL A 768 -16.97 33.97 3.61
N LEU A 769 -17.53 32.77 3.42
CA LEU A 769 -16.86 31.68 2.68
C LEU A 769 -16.71 32.02 1.18
N ASP A 770 -17.74 32.60 0.55
CA ASP A 770 -17.67 33.04 -0.86
C ASP A 770 -16.66 34.17 -1.06
N ASN A 771 -16.44 35.04 -0.07
CA ASN A 771 -15.36 36.03 -0.09
C ASN A 771 -13.97 35.36 -0.17
N ILE A 772 -13.74 34.27 0.58
CA ILE A 772 -12.50 33.47 0.49
C ILE A 772 -12.35 32.85 -0.91
N ILE A 773 -13.41 32.21 -1.40
CA ILE A 773 -13.41 31.50 -2.69
C ILE A 773 -13.17 32.48 -3.86
N THR A 774 -13.77 33.66 -3.83
CA THR A 774 -13.70 34.64 -4.94
C THR A 774 -12.46 35.53 -4.93
N ASN A 775 -12.00 36.01 -3.77
CA ASN A 775 -10.87 36.94 -3.69
C ASN A 775 -9.51 36.25 -3.43
N PHE A 776 -9.48 34.97 -2.99
CA PHE A 776 -8.25 34.30 -2.56
C PHE A 776 -8.10 32.85 -3.10
N PRO A 777 -8.18 32.63 -4.44
CA PRO A 777 -8.15 31.30 -5.05
C PRO A 777 -6.82 30.54 -4.82
N THR A 778 -5.72 31.23 -4.53
CA THR A 778 -4.41 30.64 -4.22
C THR A 778 -4.18 30.34 -2.74
N SER A 779 -5.20 30.53 -1.89
CA SER A 779 -5.09 30.32 -0.44
C SER A 779 -5.22 28.82 -0.07
N PRO A 780 -4.44 28.32 0.91
CA PRO A 780 -4.64 26.97 1.48
C PRO A 780 -5.97 26.83 2.28
N LEU A 781 -6.80 27.87 2.30
CA LEU A 781 -8.16 27.87 2.84
C LEU A 781 -9.25 27.80 1.75
N PHE A 782 -8.89 27.84 0.46
CA PHE A 782 -9.85 27.78 -0.66
C PHE A 782 -10.67 26.48 -0.66
N GLU A 783 -10.01 25.32 -0.73
CA GLU A 783 -10.66 24.00 -0.70
C GLU A 783 -11.46 23.77 0.59
N LYS A 784 -10.93 24.27 1.71
CA LYS A 784 -11.58 24.18 3.04
C LYS A 784 -12.84 25.05 3.09
N ALA A 785 -12.85 26.22 2.45
CA ALA A 785 -14.04 27.07 2.33
C ALA A 785 -15.10 26.45 1.41
N GLN A 786 -14.71 25.86 0.28
CA GLN A 786 -15.62 25.09 -0.59
C GLN A 786 -16.24 23.91 0.16
N THR A 787 -15.42 23.09 0.82
CA THR A 787 -15.87 21.94 1.63
C THR A 787 -16.85 22.39 2.72
N MET A 788 -16.57 23.48 3.42
CA MET A 788 -17.45 24.02 4.47
C MET A 788 -18.80 24.49 3.90
N LYS A 789 -18.80 25.12 2.72
CA LYS A 789 -20.02 25.54 2.01
C LYS A 789 -20.86 24.34 1.53
N GLU A 790 -20.24 23.26 1.07
CA GLU A 790 -20.95 22.02 0.74
C GLU A 790 -21.58 21.33 1.96
N VAL A 791 -20.88 21.33 3.10
CA VAL A 791 -21.42 20.80 4.37
C VAL A 791 -22.60 21.66 4.84
N LEU A 792 -22.51 22.99 4.75
CA LEU A 792 -23.62 23.90 5.05
C LEU A 792 -24.83 23.68 4.15
N ALA A 793 -24.63 23.48 2.85
CA ALA A 793 -25.72 23.20 1.91
C ALA A 793 -26.51 21.92 2.25
N LYS A 794 -25.88 20.96 2.95
CA LYS A 794 -26.46 19.69 3.42
C LYS A 794 -26.77 19.68 4.92
N ARG A 795 -26.66 20.82 5.61
CA ARG A 795 -26.78 20.92 7.08
C ARG A 795 -28.04 20.26 7.61
N SER A 796 -29.19 20.55 7.00
CA SER A 796 -30.49 19.99 7.40
C SER A 796 -30.59 18.48 7.16
N GLU A 797 -29.99 17.95 6.10
CA GLU A 797 -29.93 16.50 5.84
C GLU A 797 -29.05 15.80 6.88
N ILE A 798 -27.89 16.40 7.21
CA ILE A 798 -26.94 15.89 8.20
C ILE A 798 -27.52 15.95 9.62
N GLU A 799 -28.13 17.07 10.02
CA GLU A 799 -28.78 17.21 11.34
C GLU A 799 -29.97 16.25 11.48
N ASN A 800 -30.79 16.05 10.44
CA ASN A 800 -31.84 15.02 10.44
C ASN A 800 -31.27 13.60 10.51
N TYR A 801 -30.22 13.29 9.76
CA TYR A 801 -29.57 11.97 9.80
C TYR A 801 -29.00 11.66 11.19
N LEU A 802 -28.27 12.60 11.79
CA LEU A 802 -27.69 12.47 13.13
C LEU A 802 -28.75 12.39 14.23
N THR A 803 -29.85 13.16 14.12
CA THR A 803 -30.95 13.12 15.11
C THR A 803 -31.72 11.80 15.08
N ASN A 804 -31.81 11.15 13.91
CA ASN A 804 -32.40 9.82 13.77
C ASN A 804 -31.41 8.66 14.06
N LEU A 805 -30.13 8.97 14.31
CA LEU A 805 -29.10 7.95 14.53
C LEU A 805 -29.11 7.47 15.99
N GLN A 806 -29.78 6.33 16.25
CA GLN A 806 -29.74 5.68 17.56
C GLN A 806 -28.36 5.06 17.86
N VAL A 807 -27.41 5.89 18.28
CA VAL A 807 -26.11 5.45 18.76
C VAL A 807 -26.28 4.86 20.17
N THR A 808 -26.22 3.53 20.28
CA THR A 808 -26.01 2.83 21.56
C THR A 808 -24.60 3.11 22.07
N ARG A 809 -24.44 4.27 22.70
CA ARG A 809 -23.22 4.67 23.39
C ARG A 809 -23.01 3.72 24.58
N ASN A 810 -21.97 2.89 24.54
CA ASN A 810 -21.51 2.19 25.74
C ASN A 810 -21.26 3.23 26.83
N GLN A 811 -21.86 3.05 28.00
CA GLN A 811 -21.70 3.98 29.11
C GLN A 811 -20.31 3.78 29.72
N GLU A 812 -19.46 4.79 29.61
CA GLU A 812 -18.38 4.98 30.58
C GLU A 812 -19.02 5.33 31.94
N GLU A 813 -18.48 4.80 33.03
CA GLU A 813 -19.05 4.94 34.37
C GLU A 813 -18.78 6.34 34.93
N GLU A 814 -19.78 7.25 34.90
CA GLU A 814 -19.81 8.42 35.78
C GLU A 814 -20.74 8.19 36.99
N VAL A 815 -20.20 8.50 38.17
CA VAL A 815 -20.87 8.33 39.46
C VAL A 815 -21.90 9.44 39.66
N ILE A 816 -23.15 9.05 39.92
CA ILE A 816 -24.18 9.97 40.43
C ILE A 816 -24.45 9.64 41.90
N VAL A 817 -24.14 10.60 42.77
CA VAL A 817 -24.54 10.57 44.19
C VAL A 817 -26.04 10.85 44.27
N PRO A 818 -26.84 10.06 45.01
CA PRO A 818 -28.30 10.18 45.00
C PRO A 818 -28.82 11.27 45.94
N GLU A 819 -29.93 11.90 45.56
CA GLU A 819 -30.88 12.48 46.52
C GLU A 819 -32.33 12.29 46.02
N GLU A 820 -33.31 12.62 46.86
CA GLU A 820 -34.71 12.13 46.79
C GLU A 820 -35.52 12.71 45.59
N VAL A 821 -36.70 12.19 45.18
CA VAL A 821 -37.99 12.22 45.92
C VAL A 821 -39.07 11.32 45.28
N LYS A 822 -39.72 10.50 46.12
CA LYS A 822 -41.10 9.94 46.09
C LYS A 822 -41.72 9.32 44.80
N ASN A 823 -42.24 8.11 45.01
CA ASN A 823 -43.57 7.61 44.61
C ASN A 823 -44.00 7.67 43.13
N LEU A 824 -44.12 6.50 42.50
CA LEU A 824 -45.42 5.81 42.41
C LEU A 824 -45.31 4.36 41.90
N THR A 825 -46.18 3.49 42.41
CA THR A 825 -46.53 2.20 41.78
C THR A 825 -47.42 2.48 40.55
N THR A 826 -47.73 1.56 39.63
CA THR A 826 -48.14 0.16 39.80
C THR A 826 -48.33 -0.49 38.43
N ALA A 827 -48.19 -1.83 38.33
CA ALA A 827 -48.88 -2.68 37.34
C ALA A 827 -48.58 -2.44 35.82
N LYS A 828 -48.75 -3.40 34.91
CA LYS A 828 -49.04 -4.84 34.98
C LYS A 828 -48.54 -5.46 33.67
N ASN A 829 -48.12 -6.72 33.70
CA ASN A 829 -48.71 -7.79 32.87
C ASN A 829 -48.01 -9.13 33.16
N GLN A 830 -48.67 -9.94 33.99
CA GLN A 830 -48.46 -11.39 33.95
C GLN A 830 -49.30 -11.97 32.81
N ASN A 831 -48.83 -13.05 32.23
CA ASN A 831 -49.64 -14.27 32.19
C ASN A 831 -48.67 -15.47 32.15
N ASN A 832 -48.59 -16.19 33.28
CA ASN A 832 -48.03 -17.54 33.30
C ASN A 832 -48.95 -18.49 32.51
N LEU A 833 -48.38 -19.62 32.09
CA LEU A 833 -49.02 -20.90 32.38
C LEU A 833 -47.94 -21.88 32.85
N ASP A 834 -48.22 -22.58 33.95
CA ASP A 834 -47.20 -23.17 34.81
C ASP A 834 -46.90 -24.65 34.50
N ALA A 835 -45.65 -25.05 34.78
CA ALA A 835 -45.38 -26.24 35.60
C ALA A 835 -43.94 -26.24 36.13
N LYS A 836 -43.78 -26.36 37.46
CA LYS A 836 -42.49 -26.56 38.15
C LYS A 836 -42.50 -27.97 38.75
N PRO A 837 -41.34 -28.62 38.97
CA PRO A 837 -40.88 -28.67 40.36
C PRO A 837 -39.36 -28.71 40.58
N LYS A 838 -38.94 -28.01 41.65
CA LYS A 838 -37.91 -28.38 42.64
C LYS A 838 -36.63 -29.11 42.17
N LYS A 839 -35.46 -28.53 42.49
CA LYS A 839 -34.70 -28.83 43.73
C LYS A 839 -33.69 -27.69 44.05
N PRO A 840 -33.03 -27.67 45.22
CA PRO A 840 -32.62 -26.40 45.87
C PRO A 840 -31.10 -26.24 46.08
N GLN A 841 -30.77 -25.21 46.87
CA GLN A 841 -29.55 -24.99 47.67
C GLN A 841 -28.92 -26.32 48.22
N VAL A 842 -27.62 -26.38 48.56
CA VAL A 842 -27.01 -25.71 49.74
C VAL A 842 -25.49 -25.49 49.60
N THR A 843 -25.09 -24.23 49.78
CA THR A 843 -23.96 -23.72 50.61
C THR A 843 -22.63 -24.48 50.71
N ALA A 844 -21.64 -24.04 49.91
CA ALA A 844 -20.34 -23.46 50.30
C ALA A 844 -19.34 -24.12 51.30
N GLN A 845 -18.14 -23.50 51.33
CA GLN A 845 -17.24 -23.30 52.51
C GLN A 845 -16.07 -24.30 52.74
N GLN A 846 -15.07 -23.82 53.50
CA GLN A 846 -14.00 -24.54 54.22
C GLN A 846 -12.79 -25.01 53.37
N ASP A 847 -11.52 -25.05 53.83
CA ASP A 847 -10.76 -24.51 54.99
C ASP A 847 -9.23 -24.87 54.79
N LYS A 848 -8.20 -24.85 55.68
CA LYS A 848 -7.86 -24.54 57.12
C LYS A 848 -6.30 -24.35 57.14
N PRO A 849 -5.49 -24.42 58.25
CA PRO A 849 -5.70 -24.13 59.68
C PRO A 849 -4.57 -23.31 60.40
N LYS A 850 -4.96 -22.49 61.41
CA LYS A 850 -4.28 -22.26 62.73
C LYS A 850 -2.89 -21.53 62.74
N THR A 851 -2.41 -20.92 63.84
CA THR A 851 -2.61 -21.23 65.29
C THR A 851 -2.42 -20.00 66.23
N ILE A 852 -3.33 -19.77 67.20
CA ILE A 852 -3.14 -19.36 68.65
C ILE A 852 -2.12 -18.23 69.00
N GLN A 853 -2.32 -17.23 69.90
CA GLN A 853 -3.33 -16.73 70.89
C GLN A 853 -2.77 -15.37 71.48
N PRO A 854 -3.33 -14.68 72.53
CA PRO A 854 -4.73 -14.34 72.89
C PRO A 854 -4.96 -12.85 73.36
N ALA A 855 -6.23 -12.41 73.47
CA ALA A 855 -6.86 -11.43 74.42
C ALA A 855 -6.20 -10.02 74.69
N LYS A 856 -6.90 -8.88 74.86
CA LYS A 856 -8.02 -8.61 75.80
C LYS A 856 -8.54 -7.13 75.76
N VAL A 857 -9.86 -6.93 75.63
CA VAL A 857 -10.78 -5.89 76.21
C VAL A 857 -10.42 -4.38 76.25
N GLU A 858 -11.29 -3.59 75.62
CA GLU A 858 -11.82 -2.22 75.90
C GLU A 858 -10.99 -1.13 76.62
N ALA A 859 -10.90 0.04 75.97
CA ALA A 859 -11.05 1.36 76.61
C ALA A 859 -11.52 2.42 75.59
N LYS A 860 -12.33 3.40 76.02
CA LYS A 860 -12.58 4.63 75.23
C LYS A 860 -11.43 5.62 75.42
N LYS A 861 -10.99 6.29 74.34
CA LYS A 861 -10.50 7.67 74.38
C LYS A 861 -10.46 8.34 73.01
N ASP A 862 -10.41 9.65 73.03
CA ASP A 862 -10.62 10.55 71.90
C ASP A 862 -9.52 10.42 70.85
N SER A 863 -9.89 10.59 69.57
CA SER A 863 -8.95 10.77 68.47
C SER A 863 -9.32 12.00 67.68
N VAL A 864 -8.53 13.07 67.85
CA VAL A 864 -8.55 14.22 66.95
C VAL A 864 -8.02 13.74 65.59
N ALA A 865 -8.91 13.65 64.61
CA ALA A 865 -8.58 13.10 63.30
C ALA A 865 -7.76 14.10 62.47
N VAL A 866 -6.43 14.03 62.59
CA VAL A 866 -5.52 14.60 61.59
C VAL A 866 -5.64 13.77 60.31
N LYS A 867 -6.10 14.38 59.22
CA LYS A 867 -6.13 13.72 57.90
C LYS A 867 -4.71 13.34 57.47
N PRO A 868 -4.46 12.12 56.96
CA PRO A 868 -3.24 11.84 56.23
C PRO A 868 -3.13 12.77 55.03
N VAL A 869 -1.96 13.38 54.83
CA VAL A 869 -1.63 14.10 53.60
C VAL A 869 -1.21 13.06 52.56
N GLU A 870 -1.86 13.05 51.40
CA GLU A 870 -1.50 12.14 50.31
C GLU A 870 -0.10 12.48 49.77
N ALA A 871 0.75 11.46 49.63
CA ALA A 871 2.09 11.62 49.10
C ALA A 871 2.03 11.92 47.60
N VAL A 872 2.61 13.06 47.19
CA VAL A 872 2.61 13.52 45.79
C VAL A 872 3.39 12.55 44.91
N LYS A 873 2.68 11.77 44.08
CA LYS A 873 3.28 10.93 43.04
C LYS A 873 4.01 11.81 42.02
N ALA A 874 5.31 11.56 41.83
CA ALA A 874 6.09 12.17 40.76
C ALA A 874 5.77 11.56 39.40
N TYR A 875 6.06 12.28 38.31
CA TYR A 875 6.00 11.74 36.96
C TYR A 875 7.10 10.67 36.74
N VAL A 876 6.81 9.65 35.93
CA VAL A 876 7.70 8.50 35.69
C VAL A 876 8.00 8.35 34.20
N PHE A 877 9.27 8.19 33.83
CA PHE A 877 9.68 7.98 32.43
C PHE A 877 9.98 6.50 32.20
N ASN A 878 9.26 5.86 31.27
CA ASN A 878 9.49 4.48 30.87
C ASN A 878 9.39 4.37 29.34
N PRO A 879 10.50 4.19 28.61
CA PRO A 879 10.49 4.20 27.14
C PRO A 879 9.75 3.03 26.49
N GLN A 880 9.41 1.97 27.25
CA GLN A 880 8.63 0.81 26.78
C GLN A 880 7.14 0.86 27.18
N SER A 881 6.69 1.92 27.85
CA SER A 881 5.25 2.16 28.04
C SER A 881 4.60 2.64 26.74
N GLN A 882 3.28 2.43 26.60
CA GLN A 882 2.50 3.09 25.55
C GLN A 882 2.46 4.61 25.79
N TYR A 883 2.71 5.38 24.73
CA TYR A 883 2.65 6.84 24.73
C TYR A 883 1.44 7.36 23.94
N LEU A 884 1.04 8.59 24.25
CA LEU A 884 0.03 9.39 23.59
C LEU A 884 0.71 10.68 23.11
N VAL A 885 0.25 11.25 22.00
CA VAL A 885 0.68 12.60 21.57
C VAL A 885 -0.39 13.61 21.98
N LEU A 886 0.05 14.77 22.48
CA LEU A 886 -0.82 15.86 22.92
C LEU A 886 -0.54 17.10 22.06
N MET A 887 -1.58 17.65 21.44
CA MET A 887 -1.58 19.04 20.95
C MET A 887 -2.17 19.93 22.05
N ILE A 888 -1.31 20.70 22.70
CA ILE A 888 -1.69 21.74 23.66
C ILE A 888 -2.20 22.94 22.87
N LEU A 889 -3.31 23.55 23.30
CA LEU A 889 -3.94 24.71 22.68
C LEU A 889 -4.14 25.80 23.75
N GLU A 890 -3.52 26.96 23.55
CA GLU A 890 -3.44 28.05 24.54
C GLU A 890 -4.23 29.29 24.12
N ASN A 891 -5.20 29.68 24.95
CA ASN A 891 -6.14 30.78 24.70
C ASN A 891 -6.88 30.62 23.37
N VAL A 892 -7.44 29.42 23.17
CA VAL A 892 -8.23 29.00 22.00
C VAL A 892 -9.61 28.53 22.46
N ASP A 893 -10.67 29.12 21.92
CA ASP A 893 -12.06 28.80 22.23
C ASP A 893 -12.45 27.36 21.83
N GLY A 894 -13.42 26.79 22.56
CA GLY A 894 -13.89 25.42 22.37
C GLY A 894 -14.35 25.09 20.95
N ILE A 895 -14.83 26.07 20.16
CA ILE A 895 -15.11 25.87 18.72
C ILE A 895 -13.85 25.41 17.99
N TYR A 896 -12.77 26.19 18.12
CA TYR A 896 -11.55 26.02 17.35
C TYR A 896 -10.75 24.81 17.85
N VAL A 897 -10.84 24.48 19.14
CA VAL A 897 -10.37 23.18 19.68
C VAL A 897 -11.07 22.01 18.97
N ASN A 898 -12.39 22.06 18.81
CA ASN A 898 -13.17 21.03 18.12
C ASN A 898 -12.88 20.96 16.62
N GLU A 899 -12.79 22.09 15.90
CA GLU A 899 -12.47 22.05 14.46
C GLU A 899 -11.01 21.64 14.20
N SER A 900 -10.07 21.98 15.11
CA SER A 900 -8.73 21.41 15.10
C SER A 900 -8.79 19.88 15.22
N ARG A 901 -9.50 19.36 16.23
CA ARG A 901 -9.71 17.91 16.43
C ARG A 901 -10.32 17.25 15.18
N ASN A 902 -11.31 17.87 14.56
CA ASN A 902 -11.95 17.38 13.34
C ASN A 902 -10.97 17.37 12.15
N ALA A 903 -10.14 18.41 11.99
CA ALA A 903 -9.13 18.48 10.95
C ALA A 903 -8.05 17.40 11.11
N PHE A 904 -7.58 17.14 12.33
CA PHE A 904 -6.63 16.07 12.60
C PHE A 904 -7.25 14.66 12.47
N ASN A 905 -8.51 14.46 12.86
CA ASN A 905 -9.21 13.20 12.58
C ASN A 905 -9.31 12.93 11.06
N ARG A 906 -9.67 13.94 10.26
CA ARG A 906 -9.66 13.82 8.78
C ARG A 906 -8.26 13.50 8.25
N TYR A 907 -7.22 14.19 8.73
CA TYR A 907 -5.82 13.92 8.35
C TYR A 907 -5.42 12.47 8.67
N ASN A 908 -5.71 11.98 9.87
CA ASN A 908 -5.36 10.64 10.30
C ASN A 908 -6.10 9.56 9.49
N SER A 909 -7.38 9.74 9.18
CA SER A 909 -8.11 8.82 8.30
C SER A 909 -7.51 8.74 6.89
N SER A 910 -6.97 9.84 6.36
CA SER A 910 -6.37 9.88 5.02
C SER A 910 -4.93 9.37 4.96
N TYR A 911 -4.08 9.72 5.93
CA TYR A 911 -2.64 9.46 5.89
C TYR A 911 -2.16 8.36 6.86
N HIS A 912 -2.94 8.05 7.91
CA HIS A 912 -2.59 7.08 8.95
C HIS A 912 -3.71 6.04 9.19
N GLY A 913 -4.60 5.80 8.23
CA GLY A 913 -5.79 4.95 8.40
C GLY A 913 -5.51 3.53 8.90
N ALA A 914 -4.31 2.98 8.62
CA ALA A 914 -3.88 1.67 9.12
C ALA A 914 -3.49 1.65 10.62
N GLN A 915 -3.46 2.80 11.29
CA GLN A 915 -3.02 2.96 12.69
C GLN A 915 -4.15 3.34 13.67
N ASP A 916 -5.38 3.59 13.18
CA ASP A 916 -6.55 4.01 13.98
C ASP A 916 -6.24 5.16 14.98
N ILE A 917 -5.54 6.19 14.50
CA ILE A 917 -5.17 7.36 15.31
C ILE A 917 -6.38 8.30 15.43
N GLN A 918 -7.22 8.03 16.42
CA GLN A 918 -8.35 8.87 16.80
C GLN A 918 -7.87 10.05 17.65
N VAL A 919 -8.50 11.21 17.48
CA VAL A 919 -8.22 12.42 18.23
C VAL A 919 -9.41 12.76 19.13
N SER A 920 -9.21 12.65 20.45
CA SER A 920 -10.15 13.13 21.48
C SER A 920 -9.72 14.51 21.98
N GLY A 921 -10.57 15.21 22.75
CA GLY A 921 -10.28 16.54 23.25
C GLY A 921 -10.70 16.72 24.70
N ILE A 922 -9.83 17.31 25.52
CA ILE A 922 -10.11 17.66 26.92
C ILE A 922 -9.85 19.14 27.18
N LYS A 923 -10.61 19.75 28.10
CA LYS A 923 -10.31 21.07 28.67
C LYS A 923 -9.56 20.86 29.98
N LEU A 924 -8.33 21.37 30.09
CA LEU A 924 -7.50 21.19 31.29
C LEU A 924 -7.84 22.26 32.34
N ASN A 925 -7.86 23.51 31.90
CA ASN A 925 -8.23 24.71 32.67
C ASN A 925 -8.90 25.72 31.72
N ASP A 926 -9.17 26.95 32.15
CA ASP A 926 -9.89 27.94 31.34
C ASP A 926 -9.08 28.57 30.18
N THR A 927 -7.76 28.47 30.19
CA THR A 927 -6.87 28.96 29.11
C THR A 927 -6.20 27.85 28.30
N THR A 928 -6.26 26.58 28.75
CA THR A 928 -5.57 25.44 28.14
C THR A 928 -6.54 24.31 27.81
N ALA A 929 -6.63 23.98 26.52
CA ALA A 929 -7.24 22.76 26.02
C ALA A 929 -6.17 21.81 25.44
N ILE A 930 -6.48 20.53 25.35
CA ILE A 930 -5.58 19.51 24.79
C ILE A 930 -6.36 18.58 23.86
N ASN A 931 -5.89 18.44 22.62
CA ASN A 931 -6.31 17.36 21.72
C ASN A 931 -5.34 16.19 21.89
N ILE A 932 -5.88 15.01 22.23
CA ILE A 932 -5.14 13.78 22.56
C ILE A 932 -5.25 12.82 21.39
N PHE A 933 -4.12 12.32 20.90
CA PHE A 933 -4.01 11.35 19.83
C PHE A 933 -3.78 9.95 20.43
N THR A 934 -4.46 8.91 19.93
CA THR A 934 -4.46 7.56 20.52
C THR A 934 -3.10 6.84 20.49
N ARG A 935 -3.05 5.65 21.10
CA ARG A 935 -1.82 5.09 21.69
C ARG A 935 -0.79 4.60 20.68
N PHE A 936 0.41 5.17 20.78
CA PHE A 936 1.62 4.69 20.12
C PHE A 936 2.27 3.57 20.95
N PRO A 937 2.90 2.56 20.31
CA PRO A 937 3.51 1.42 21.02
C PRO A 937 4.65 1.79 21.97
N ASP A 938 5.38 2.85 21.65
CA ASP A 938 6.67 3.20 22.25
C ASP A 938 6.93 4.72 22.16
N VAL A 939 7.94 5.19 22.90
CA VAL A 939 8.30 6.62 22.98
C VAL A 939 8.81 7.20 21.66
N LEU A 940 9.39 6.37 20.78
CA LEU A 940 9.98 6.81 19.52
C LEU A 940 8.88 7.14 18.51
N LYS A 941 7.93 6.23 18.28
CA LYS A 941 6.80 6.45 17.36
C LYS A 941 5.92 7.63 17.78
N ALA A 942 5.73 7.83 19.08
CA ALA A 942 5.06 9.03 19.58
C ALA A 942 5.86 10.31 19.26
N THR A 943 7.19 10.28 19.38
CA THR A 943 8.06 11.41 19.03
C THR A 943 8.04 11.70 17.53
N ASP A 944 8.18 10.67 16.69
CA ASP A 944 8.23 10.82 15.23
C ASP A 944 6.90 11.38 14.69
N TYR A 945 5.76 10.87 15.15
CA TYR A 945 4.44 11.40 14.79
C TYR A 945 4.22 12.84 15.33
N ALA A 946 4.68 13.16 16.55
CA ALA A 946 4.60 14.52 17.08
C ALA A 946 5.44 15.53 16.27
N LEU A 947 6.60 15.11 15.76
CA LEU A 947 7.42 15.92 14.86
C LEU A 947 6.76 16.09 13.48
N GLU A 948 6.18 15.02 12.93
CA GLU A 948 5.41 15.07 11.68
C GLU A 948 4.23 16.04 11.79
N LEU A 949 3.45 15.96 12.87
CA LEU A 949 2.35 16.89 13.12
C LEU A 949 2.85 18.34 13.23
N ARG A 950 3.91 18.60 14.01
CA ARG A 950 4.48 19.94 14.18
C ARG A 950 4.80 20.59 12.83
N ASP A 951 5.42 19.83 11.92
CA ASP A 951 5.88 20.34 10.64
C ASP A 951 4.70 20.48 9.64
N ARG A 952 3.68 19.61 9.71
CA ARG A 952 2.46 19.64 8.88
C ARG A 952 1.31 20.48 9.42
N THR A 953 1.36 20.98 10.66
CA THR A 953 0.22 21.68 11.29
C THR A 953 -0.33 22.82 10.44
N LYS A 954 0.56 23.57 9.78
CA LYS A 954 0.20 24.68 8.87
C LYS A 954 -0.61 24.25 7.63
N GLN A 955 -0.57 22.98 7.24
CA GLN A 955 -1.35 22.40 6.13
C GLN A 955 -2.69 21.85 6.63
N ILE A 956 -2.71 21.27 7.83
CA ILE A 956 -3.88 20.63 8.44
C ILE A 956 -4.86 21.70 8.96
N VAL A 957 -4.36 22.65 9.76
CA VAL A 957 -5.09 23.80 10.31
C VAL A 957 -4.44 25.14 9.89
N PRO A 958 -4.46 25.50 8.58
CA PRO A 958 -3.86 26.75 8.09
C PRO A 958 -4.50 28.01 8.66
N TRP A 959 -5.69 27.91 9.26
CA TRP A 959 -6.36 28.99 9.97
C TRP A 959 -5.80 29.26 11.37
N LEU A 960 -4.93 28.39 11.93
CA LEU A 960 -4.42 28.48 13.31
C LEU A 960 -2.98 29.05 13.37
N LYS A 961 -2.81 30.17 14.08
CA LYS A 961 -1.55 30.91 14.25
C LYS A 961 -0.50 30.10 15.02
N GLY A 962 0.72 30.05 14.49
CA GLY A 962 1.87 29.45 15.17
C GLY A 962 2.14 30.14 16.52
N GLY A 963 2.37 29.35 17.57
CA GLY A 963 2.49 29.85 18.94
C GLY A 963 1.19 29.80 19.76
N LYS A 964 0.03 29.52 19.15
CA LYS A 964 -1.22 29.16 19.87
C LYS A 964 -1.32 27.66 20.18
N TYR A 965 -0.36 26.88 19.70
CA TYR A 965 -0.28 25.43 19.90
C TYR A 965 1.16 24.97 20.13
N SER A 966 1.30 23.85 20.82
CA SER A 966 2.56 23.11 20.92
C SER A 966 2.29 21.60 21.06
N TYR A 967 3.30 20.78 20.76
CA TYR A 967 3.21 19.32 20.84
C TYR A 967 4.09 18.78 21.97
N ILE A 968 3.58 17.79 22.70
CA ILE A 968 4.35 16.97 23.66
C ILE A 968 3.88 15.52 23.57
N ILE A 969 4.65 14.60 24.16
CA ILE A 969 4.24 13.19 24.31
C ILE A 969 4.07 12.84 25.79
N ILE A 970 3.14 11.96 26.13
CA ILE A 970 2.85 11.55 27.51
C ILE A 970 2.54 10.06 27.60
N SER A 971 2.94 9.38 28.68
CA SER A 971 2.47 8.02 28.94
C SER A 971 1.07 8.06 29.56
N ALA A 972 0.29 6.99 29.42
CA ALA A 972 -1.08 6.94 29.98
C ALA A 972 -1.13 7.23 31.50
N GLU A 973 -0.16 6.72 32.27
CA GLU A 973 -0.04 6.97 33.72
C GLU A 973 0.27 8.44 34.06
N ASN A 974 1.14 9.10 33.28
CA ASN A 974 1.45 10.51 33.48
C ASN A 974 0.30 11.43 33.06
N LEU A 975 -0.59 11.01 32.15
CA LEU A 975 -1.72 11.80 31.69
C LEU A 975 -2.70 12.10 32.83
N ASP A 976 -2.97 11.14 33.71
CA ASP A 976 -3.90 11.35 34.83
C ASP A 976 -3.28 12.21 35.95
N LEU A 977 -1.95 12.15 36.12
CA LEU A 977 -1.20 13.13 36.91
C LEU A 977 -1.26 14.53 36.29
N LEU A 978 -1.19 14.66 34.96
CA LEU A 978 -1.32 15.95 34.28
C LEU A 978 -2.75 16.52 34.40
N LYS A 979 -3.79 15.70 34.22
CA LYS A 979 -5.20 16.10 34.40
C LYS A 979 -5.49 16.65 35.80
N SER A 980 -4.89 16.05 36.83
CA SER A 980 -5.08 16.44 38.23
C SER A 980 -4.25 17.67 38.62
N ARG A 981 -2.96 17.73 38.22
CA ARG A 981 -2.05 18.86 38.52
C ARG A 981 -2.35 20.11 37.69
N LYS A 982 -2.82 19.93 36.44
CA LYS A 982 -3.13 20.98 35.45
C LYS A 982 -1.96 21.87 35.01
N ASP A 983 -0.73 21.56 35.42
CA ASP A 983 0.50 22.26 34.99
C ASP A 983 1.22 21.50 33.86
N VAL A 984 1.07 22.01 32.64
CA VAL A 984 1.76 21.51 31.43
C VAL A 984 3.24 21.89 31.41
N ALA A 985 3.62 23.01 32.04
CA ALA A 985 5.00 23.48 32.08
C ALA A 985 5.86 22.68 33.07
N GLU A 986 5.29 22.20 34.18
CA GLU A 986 5.94 21.18 35.03
C GLU A 986 6.25 19.91 34.21
N TYR A 987 5.25 19.36 33.51
CA TYR A 987 5.44 18.14 32.73
C TYR A 987 6.42 18.32 31.57
N ARG A 988 6.41 19.48 30.89
CA ARG A 988 7.41 19.82 29.85
C ARG A 988 8.83 19.84 30.41
N ARG A 989 9.06 20.46 31.58
CA ARG A 989 10.38 20.47 32.25
C ARG A 989 10.83 19.06 32.67
N PHE A 990 9.91 18.18 33.02
CA PHE A 990 10.20 16.78 33.30
C PHE A 990 10.59 16.02 32.01
N LEU A 991 9.84 16.18 30.91
CA LEU A 991 10.10 15.50 29.64
C LEU A 991 11.45 15.92 29.02
N GLU A 992 11.80 17.21 29.09
CA GLU A 992 13.05 17.78 28.57
C GLU A 992 14.31 17.16 29.22
N GLN A 993 14.22 16.61 30.42
CA GLN A 993 15.33 15.90 31.09
C GLN A 993 15.70 14.58 30.39
N TYR A 994 14.77 13.99 29.64
CA TYR A 994 14.94 12.69 28.97
C TYR A 994 14.99 12.82 27.43
N LEU A 995 14.36 13.86 26.87
CA LEU A 995 14.26 14.09 25.42
C LEU A 995 14.59 15.56 25.06
N PRO A 996 15.82 16.03 25.33
CA PRO A 996 16.18 17.44 25.18
C PRO A 996 16.07 17.94 23.74
N GLY A 997 15.55 19.16 23.57
CA GLY A 997 15.44 19.84 22.27
C GLY A 997 14.39 19.26 21.32
N LYS A 998 13.44 18.46 21.81
CA LYS A 998 12.43 17.78 20.96
C LYS A 998 11.07 18.47 20.87
N PHE A 999 10.62 19.20 21.90
CA PHE A 999 9.22 19.60 22.08
C PHE A 999 9.00 21.06 22.49
#